data_AF-A0A351KW03-F1
#
_entry.id   AF-A0A351KW03-F1
#
_cell.length_a   1.000
_cell.length_b   1.000
_cell.length_c   1.000
_cell.angle_alpha   90.00
_cell.angle_beta   90.00
_cell.angle_gamma   90.00
#
_symmetry.space_group_name_H-M   'P 1'
#
loop_
_entity.id
_entity.type
_entity.pdbx_description
1 polymer ?
#
loop_
_entity_poly.entity_id
_entity_poly.type
_entity_poly.pdbx_seq_one_letter_code
_entity_poly.pdbx_strand_id
1 'polypeptide(L)'
;MIKPLAYRSWILLFALSLLGIGAAPLAIAKSPAPNILLIITDDTGIDLYPAFGYGGTAEEKPKTPNLNALADAGIRFSNAWSHPSCGPTRASIMVGRYTPRFNMLSAPAPPDLPNSQTSPFEYTIPKLLQKRNYLSAIIGKMHQSTDARDPNNLPFLNETMRQLGANYFEGYLEGGPAPIDTTAGGIGGSNGNGKVYGCGFVPSKADNKDLGSDKGACYTAEPNPTCTLLSTATEKTPGLACLEKGGIFVPEATVCEATRPANLNFNIQNGHYTGNWVINLPNGTTETQKVADSRGRGFKTQQEVTRAIRWINQQSADRPWMVSVGLSAIHEPVQQSPRRLLPSDAAYTAGYSCKDDTQNNELATQMVEAIDHEVGRLLVESKLASFDANGNLVYDPKKTNTYVIFTSDNGTWTTSVRTPFDPTRAKGTPYQTGVSVPLIIAGPAVKAPGRNVDHMVNLADLYAFFGEVANIDVRKVVPKSRPIDSEKMMAYLTNPKQGAIRETNYTVQGNNIRASSTVSYPCLIEGLSQCTYSLPSKGVCLDQGGKWYGPEGEVKTAPGYYTSCCQVNQATGVDYLSPLTSTGFRNTHYKLVRQVGENCVNGAAVQPPKIFDEFYQVNQDLPEPKLDTAALELLKGNAANLTANQRRNYETLKARLKRLEGSFADCPGDGNMDKVVNQKDLDDWAIFASTATGTATPNGGGKGSWYDLGGPSDHTRPDGLTNETDREIILENFGKKCK
;
A
#
# COMPACT_ATOMS: atom_id res chain seq x y z
N MET A 1 24.87 -46.88 91.11
CA MET A 1 25.11 -47.39 89.73
C MET A 1 24.08 -46.71 88.86
N ILE A 2 24.41 -45.57 88.25
CA ILE A 2 23.42 -44.49 88.15
C ILE A 2 22.47 -44.67 86.95
N LYS A 3 21.58 -45.66 87.07
CA LYS A 3 20.12 -45.51 86.90
C LYS A 3 19.57 -44.75 88.15
N PRO A 4 18.28 -44.40 88.29
CA PRO A 4 17.09 -44.63 87.46
C PRO A 4 16.26 -43.32 87.27
N LEU A 5 15.08 -43.28 86.64
CA LEU A 5 13.80 -43.40 87.36
C LEU A 5 12.58 -43.46 86.43
N ALA A 6 11.60 -44.18 86.96
CA ALA A 6 10.31 -44.62 86.46
C ALA A 6 9.27 -43.54 86.09
N TYR A 7 8.40 -43.94 85.14
CA TYR A 7 6.93 -43.81 85.05
C TYR A 7 6.18 -42.49 85.34
N ARG A 8 5.19 -42.20 84.46
CA ARG A 8 3.84 -41.57 84.64
C ARG A 8 3.55 -40.61 83.49
N SER A 9 2.36 -40.35 82.94
CA SER A 9 0.96 -40.77 83.07
C SER A 9 0.29 -40.21 81.80
N TRP A 10 -0.76 -40.85 81.28
CA TRP A 10 -1.49 -40.42 80.08
C TRP A 10 -2.71 -39.55 80.47
N ILE A 11 -2.85 -38.35 79.90
CA ILE A 11 -4.09 -37.55 79.90
C ILE A 11 -4.28 -36.93 78.50
N LEU A 12 -5.49 -37.13 77.95
CA LEU A 12 -6.02 -36.54 76.72
C LEU A 12 -6.23 -35.03 76.84
N LEU A 13 -5.90 -34.27 75.78
CA LEU A 13 -6.47 -32.95 75.48
C LEU A 13 -6.76 -32.84 73.97
N PHE A 14 -8.04 -32.70 73.64
CA PHE A 14 -8.56 -32.38 72.31
C PHE A 14 -8.28 -30.90 71.99
N ALA A 15 -7.61 -30.61 70.88
CA ALA A 15 -7.44 -29.26 70.36
C ALA A 15 -8.34 -29.04 69.13
N LEU A 16 -9.21 -28.05 69.22
CA LEU A 16 -10.13 -27.57 68.18
C LEU A 16 -9.32 -26.86 67.07
N SER A 17 -9.42 -27.33 65.82
CA SER A 17 -8.87 -26.66 64.64
C SER A 17 -9.91 -25.73 64.01
N LEU A 18 -9.68 -24.42 64.09
CA LEU A 18 -10.43 -23.39 63.37
C LEU A 18 -9.95 -23.31 61.91
N LEU A 19 -10.82 -23.71 60.98
CA LEU A 19 -10.66 -23.51 59.53
C LEU A 19 -10.85 -22.02 59.18
N GLY A 20 -9.74 -21.35 58.85
CA GLY A 20 -9.77 -20.02 58.23
C GLY A 20 -10.09 -20.12 56.74
N ILE A 21 -11.29 -19.70 56.33
CA ILE A 21 -11.65 -19.51 54.93
C ILE A 21 -10.97 -18.22 54.46
N GLY A 22 -9.81 -18.36 53.81
CA GLY A 22 -9.18 -17.26 53.08
C GLY A 22 -9.96 -16.99 51.80
N ALA A 23 -10.61 -15.83 51.73
CA ALA A 23 -11.19 -15.33 50.49
C ALA A 23 -10.05 -15.06 49.49
N ALA A 24 -9.97 -15.88 48.44
CA ALA A 24 -9.10 -15.59 47.30
C ALA A 24 -9.54 -14.25 46.67
N PRO A 25 -8.61 -13.33 46.35
CA PRO A 25 -8.97 -12.10 45.67
C PRO A 25 -9.59 -12.48 44.31
N LEU A 26 -10.83 -12.02 44.06
CA LEU A 26 -11.43 -12.10 42.73
C LEU A 26 -10.45 -11.45 41.74
N ALA A 27 -9.90 -12.26 40.84
CA ALA A 27 -9.18 -11.76 39.69
C ALA A 27 -10.16 -10.88 38.89
N ILE A 28 -9.94 -9.57 38.89
CA ILE A 28 -10.62 -8.67 37.96
C ILE A 28 -10.24 -9.17 36.56
N ALA A 29 -11.19 -9.78 35.86
CA ALA A 29 -11.00 -10.17 34.47
C ALA A 29 -10.61 -8.91 33.68
N LYS A 30 -9.34 -8.84 33.30
CA LYS A 30 -8.84 -7.75 32.47
C LYS A 30 -9.60 -7.82 31.15
N SER A 31 -10.34 -6.75 30.80
CA SER A 31 -11.08 -6.72 29.53
C SER A 31 -10.16 -7.14 28.38
N PRO A 32 -10.62 -8.04 27.50
CA PRO A 32 -9.79 -8.58 26.43
C PRO A 32 -9.30 -7.44 25.54
N ALA A 33 -8.04 -7.53 25.11
CA ALA A 33 -7.46 -6.54 24.21
C ALA A 33 -8.29 -6.49 22.92
N PRO A 34 -8.55 -5.30 22.36
CA PRO A 34 -9.38 -5.14 21.18
C PRO A 34 -8.69 -5.66 19.91
N ASN A 35 -9.49 -6.13 18.96
CA ASN A 35 -9.00 -6.52 17.63
C ASN A 35 -8.75 -5.28 16.76
N ILE A 36 -7.93 -5.43 15.72
CA ILE A 36 -7.58 -4.36 14.77
C ILE A 36 -7.83 -4.85 13.34
N LEU A 37 -8.74 -4.18 12.63
CA LEU A 37 -8.96 -4.36 11.20
C LEU A 37 -8.55 -3.09 10.47
N LEU A 38 -7.44 -3.14 9.74
CA LEU A 38 -7.01 -2.08 8.83
C LEU A 38 -7.44 -2.43 7.41
N ILE A 39 -8.28 -1.62 6.80
CA ILE A 39 -8.67 -1.69 5.40
C ILE A 39 -7.96 -0.54 4.70
N ILE A 40 -7.12 -0.86 3.71
CA ILE A 40 -6.35 0.13 2.96
C ILE A 40 -6.55 -0.08 1.47
N THR A 41 -7.18 0.90 0.82
CA THR A 41 -7.34 0.95 -0.63
C THR A 41 -6.05 1.45 -1.28
N ASP A 42 -5.99 1.30 -2.58
CA ASP A 42 -4.87 1.66 -3.44
C ASP A 42 -5.34 2.77 -4.37
N ASP A 43 -4.60 3.85 -4.52
CA ASP A 43 -4.88 4.90 -5.53
C ASP A 43 -6.25 5.59 -5.44
N THR A 44 -6.84 5.69 -4.23
CA THR A 44 -8.07 6.48 -4.02
C THR A 44 -7.83 7.69 -3.10
N GLY A 45 -7.73 8.88 -3.67
CA GLY A 45 -7.69 10.12 -2.91
C GLY A 45 -9.02 10.42 -2.22
N ILE A 46 -9.00 11.41 -1.33
CA ILE A 46 -10.20 11.89 -0.61
C ILE A 46 -11.29 12.40 -1.56
N ASP A 47 -10.91 12.77 -2.78
CA ASP A 47 -11.76 13.28 -3.86
C ASP A 47 -12.80 12.27 -4.35
N LEU A 48 -12.61 10.97 -4.09
CA LEU A 48 -13.55 9.89 -4.45
C LEU A 48 -14.55 9.52 -3.35
N TYR A 49 -14.52 10.17 -2.17
CA TYR A 49 -15.31 9.73 -1.01
C TYR A 49 -16.34 10.76 -0.51
N PRO A 50 -17.63 10.54 -0.78
CA PRO A 50 -18.71 11.43 -0.33
C PRO A 50 -18.84 11.60 1.17
N ALA A 51 -18.44 10.60 1.96
CA ALA A 51 -18.40 10.70 3.42
C ALA A 51 -17.56 11.89 3.92
N PHE A 52 -16.62 12.37 3.11
CA PHE A 52 -15.74 13.50 3.40
C PHE A 52 -16.19 14.81 2.74
N GLY A 53 -17.32 14.81 2.03
CA GLY A 53 -17.89 15.98 1.36
C GLY A 53 -17.40 16.20 -0.08
N TYR A 54 -16.58 15.29 -0.61
CA TYR A 54 -16.07 15.34 -1.99
C TYR A 54 -16.75 14.26 -2.85
N GLY A 55 -16.25 13.98 -4.06
CA GLY A 55 -16.83 12.98 -4.97
C GLY A 55 -17.09 13.46 -6.40
N GLY A 56 -16.64 14.66 -6.80
CA GLY A 56 -16.94 15.22 -8.12
C GLY A 56 -18.39 15.71 -8.26
N THR A 57 -18.89 15.74 -9.50
CA THR A 57 -20.28 16.13 -9.79
C THR A 57 -21.28 15.12 -9.21
N ALA A 58 -22.59 15.41 -9.29
CA ALA A 58 -23.60 14.49 -8.81
C ALA A 58 -23.60 13.15 -9.56
N GLU A 59 -23.24 13.18 -10.84
CA GLU A 59 -23.18 12.01 -11.74
C GLU A 59 -21.91 11.18 -11.53
N GLU A 60 -20.80 11.82 -11.21
CA GLU A 60 -19.50 11.15 -11.00
C GLU A 60 -19.41 10.47 -9.62
N LYS A 61 -20.23 10.92 -8.68
CA LYS A 61 -20.14 10.60 -7.26
C LYS A 61 -20.37 9.12 -6.97
N PRO A 62 -19.36 8.39 -6.45
CA PRO A 62 -19.54 6.98 -6.08
C PRO A 62 -20.56 6.80 -4.95
N LYS A 63 -21.41 5.80 -5.05
CA LYS A 63 -22.34 5.44 -3.96
C LYS A 63 -21.65 4.54 -2.95
N THR A 64 -21.33 5.10 -1.77
CA THR A 64 -20.61 4.39 -0.70
C THR A 64 -21.40 4.26 0.62
N PRO A 65 -22.59 3.64 0.63
CA PRO A 65 -23.43 3.57 1.83
C PRO A 65 -22.77 2.82 3.00
N ASN A 66 -21.95 1.80 2.75
CA ASN A 66 -21.31 1.02 3.82
C ASN A 66 -20.21 1.83 4.52
N LEU A 67 -19.39 2.55 3.75
CA LEU A 67 -18.38 3.44 4.27
C LEU A 67 -19.00 4.66 4.98
N ASN A 68 -20.14 5.16 4.50
CA ASN A 68 -20.90 6.20 5.19
C ASN A 68 -21.36 5.72 6.57
N ALA A 69 -21.96 4.51 6.66
CA ALA A 69 -22.36 3.93 7.94
C ALA A 69 -21.16 3.69 8.88
N LEU A 70 -20.01 3.28 8.34
CA LEU A 70 -18.78 3.15 9.12
C LEU A 70 -18.29 4.51 9.64
N ALA A 71 -18.36 5.56 8.83
CA ALA A 71 -18.03 6.92 9.22
C ALA A 71 -18.96 7.44 10.33
N ASP A 72 -20.26 7.16 10.22
CA ASP A 72 -21.29 7.54 11.20
C ASP A 72 -21.12 6.82 12.54
N ALA A 73 -20.65 5.57 12.51
CA ALA A 73 -20.31 4.80 13.72
C ALA A 73 -18.93 5.18 14.32
N GLY A 74 -18.08 5.88 13.56
CA GLY A 74 -16.71 6.22 13.90
C GLY A 74 -16.43 7.72 13.96
N ILE A 75 -15.21 8.09 13.60
CA ILE A 75 -14.81 9.48 13.35
C ILE A 75 -14.09 9.57 12.00
N ARG A 76 -14.27 10.71 11.32
CA ARG A 76 -13.63 11.04 10.05
C ARG A 76 -12.46 11.98 10.30
N PHE A 77 -11.32 11.73 9.69
CA PHE A 77 -10.19 12.66 9.67
C PHE A 77 -10.14 13.33 8.29
N SER A 78 -10.61 14.58 8.21
CA SER A 78 -10.70 15.33 6.94
C SER A 78 -9.35 15.88 6.47
N ASN A 79 -8.31 15.77 7.30
CA ASN A 79 -6.97 16.28 7.06
C ASN A 79 -5.88 15.22 7.32
N ALA A 80 -6.07 14.03 6.75
CA ALA A 80 -5.12 12.93 6.80
C ALA A 80 -4.18 12.96 5.58
N TRP A 81 -2.86 12.84 5.83
CA TRP A 81 -1.84 12.80 4.80
C TRP A 81 -1.17 11.43 4.70
N SER A 82 -0.91 11.02 3.46
CA SER A 82 -0.05 9.91 3.11
C SER A 82 1.31 10.37 2.58
N HIS A 83 2.18 9.42 2.23
CA HIS A 83 3.21 9.65 1.22
C HIS A 83 2.58 9.64 -0.19
N PRO A 84 3.26 10.19 -1.22
CA PRO A 84 2.67 10.32 -2.56
C PRO A 84 2.53 9.00 -3.33
N SER A 85 3.06 7.90 -2.79
CA SER A 85 3.12 6.59 -3.44
C SER A 85 2.85 5.46 -2.44
N CYS A 86 2.34 4.36 -2.97
CA CYS A 86 1.75 3.24 -2.25
C CYS A 86 2.69 2.57 -1.25
N GLY A 87 3.78 1.96 -1.72
CA GLY A 87 4.79 1.29 -0.87
C GLY A 87 5.31 2.16 0.28
N PRO A 88 5.77 3.40 0.02
CA PRO A 88 6.22 4.35 1.04
C PRO A 88 5.19 4.60 2.16
N THR A 89 3.92 4.85 1.82
CA THR A 89 2.86 5.04 2.81
C THR A 89 2.59 3.78 3.62
N ARG A 90 2.43 2.66 2.91
CA ARG A 90 2.19 1.34 3.50
C ARG A 90 3.29 0.97 4.50
N ALA A 91 4.55 1.27 4.17
CA ALA A 91 5.68 1.05 5.06
C ALA A 91 5.68 2.01 6.24
N SER A 92 5.40 3.28 6.00
CA SER A 92 5.29 4.31 7.04
C SER A 92 4.23 3.97 8.09
N ILE A 93 3.08 3.42 7.69
CA ILE A 93 2.06 2.89 8.64
C ILE A 93 2.65 1.77 9.51
N MET A 94 3.44 0.88 8.91
CA MET A 94 4.00 -0.29 9.59
C MET A 94 5.14 0.02 10.53
N VAL A 95 5.91 1.10 10.30
CA VAL A 95 7.10 1.44 11.11
C VAL A 95 7.02 2.80 11.84
N GLY A 96 6.02 3.62 11.54
CA GLY A 96 5.77 4.89 12.23
C GLY A 96 6.81 5.99 11.97
N ARG A 97 7.45 5.95 10.81
CA ARG A 97 8.57 6.80 10.39
C ARG A 97 8.30 7.40 9.02
N TYR A 98 8.84 8.58 8.74
CA TYR A 98 8.87 9.14 7.39
C TYR A 98 9.91 8.43 6.54
N THR A 99 9.65 8.39 5.24
CA THR A 99 10.36 7.54 4.28
C THR A 99 11.87 7.75 4.17
N PRO A 100 12.45 8.96 4.33
CA PRO A 100 13.91 9.09 4.33
C PRO A 100 14.59 8.40 5.52
N ARG A 101 13.85 8.03 6.58
CA ARG A 101 14.44 7.32 7.73
C ARG A 101 14.66 5.82 7.49
N PHE A 102 14.09 5.27 6.42
CA PHE A 102 14.18 3.87 6.04
C PHE A 102 14.33 3.69 4.51
N ASN A 103 14.73 4.75 3.81
CA ASN A 103 15.20 4.76 2.42
C ASN A 103 14.22 4.32 1.32
N MET A 104 12.92 4.20 1.60
CA MET A 104 11.90 3.91 0.58
C MET A 104 11.23 5.20 0.08
N LEU A 105 11.87 5.91 -0.85
CA LEU A 105 11.37 7.20 -1.36
C LEU A 105 10.29 7.06 -2.45
N SER A 106 10.15 5.87 -3.03
CA SER A 106 9.11 5.50 -4.00
C SER A 106 8.66 4.06 -3.77
N ALA A 107 7.53 3.68 -4.39
CA ALA A 107 7.14 2.30 -4.59
C ALA A 107 8.32 1.43 -5.07
N PRO A 108 8.70 0.37 -4.34
CA PRO A 108 9.75 -0.55 -4.77
C PRO A 108 9.42 -1.19 -6.12
N ALA A 109 10.41 -1.22 -7.01
CA ALA A 109 10.34 -1.84 -8.32
C ALA A 109 11.57 -2.74 -8.56
N PRO A 110 11.55 -3.63 -9.59
CA PRO A 110 12.64 -4.58 -9.84
C PRO A 110 14.08 -4.01 -9.84
N PRO A 111 14.38 -2.84 -10.45
CA PRO A 111 15.74 -2.31 -10.46
C PRO A 111 16.19 -1.68 -9.13
N ASP A 112 15.29 -1.54 -8.15
CA ASP A 112 15.61 -0.94 -6.86
C ASP A 112 16.24 -1.96 -5.91
N LEU A 113 17.26 -1.54 -5.18
CA LEU A 113 17.96 -2.40 -4.22
C LEU A 113 17.15 -2.64 -2.93
N PRO A 114 17.45 -3.69 -2.16
CA PRO A 114 16.71 -4.00 -0.93
C PRO A 114 16.80 -2.92 0.15
N ASN A 115 17.84 -2.09 0.14
CA ASN A 115 17.92 -0.91 1.01
C ASN A 115 16.80 0.14 0.74
N SER A 116 16.04 0.01 -0.35
CA SER A 116 14.80 0.77 -0.61
C SER A 116 13.51 -0.02 -0.29
N GLN A 117 13.64 -1.11 0.46
CA GLN A 117 12.53 -1.95 0.92
C GLN A 117 12.46 -1.93 2.45
N THR A 118 11.31 -2.34 3.00
CA THR A 118 11.15 -2.37 4.46
C THR A 118 12.12 -3.37 5.07
N SER A 119 13.01 -2.86 5.91
CA SER A 119 14.08 -3.64 6.49
C SER A 119 13.57 -4.67 7.51
N PRO A 120 14.14 -5.89 7.55
CA PRO A 120 13.86 -6.86 8.62
C PRO A 120 14.30 -6.36 9.99
N PHE A 121 15.14 -5.33 10.06
CA PHE A 121 15.57 -4.74 11.32
C PHE A 121 14.54 -3.77 11.89
N GLU A 122 13.54 -3.34 11.11
CA GLU A 122 12.51 -2.42 11.58
C GLU A 122 11.59 -3.03 12.64
N TYR A 123 11.12 -2.17 13.55
CA TYR A 123 10.13 -2.49 14.57
C TYR A 123 8.71 -2.35 14.00
N THR A 124 8.35 -3.27 13.10
CA THR A 124 7.04 -3.27 12.47
C THR A 124 5.90 -3.51 13.47
N ILE A 125 4.69 -3.07 13.13
CA ILE A 125 3.49 -3.29 13.97
C ILE A 125 3.27 -4.76 14.32
N PRO A 126 3.31 -5.74 13.39
CA PRO A 126 3.19 -7.15 13.75
C PRO A 126 4.20 -7.60 14.82
N LYS A 127 5.47 -7.18 14.72
CA LYS A 127 6.52 -7.49 15.72
C LYS A 127 6.21 -6.87 17.08
N LEU A 128 5.67 -5.65 17.11
CA LEU A 128 5.27 -5.00 18.35
C LEU A 128 4.07 -5.70 19.00
N LEU A 129 3.02 -5.97 18.22
CA LEU A 129 1.78 -6.57 18.70
C LEU A 129 1.97 -8.00 19.20
N GLN A 130 2.96 -8.74 18.67
CA GLN A 130 3.35 -10.05 19.19
C GLN A 130 3.69 -10.01 20.70
N LYS A 131 4.28 -8.92 21.20
CA LYS A 131 4.59 -8.73 22.65
C LYS A 131 3.34 -8.68 23.53
N ARG A 132 2.16 -8.52 22.94
CA ARG A 132 0.85 -8.52 23.60
C ARG A 132 -0.02 -9.70 23.16
N ASN A 133 0.61 -10.75 22.62
CA ASN A 133 -0.05 -11.99 22.18
C ASN A 133 -1.05 -11.80 21.03
N TYR A 134 -0.96 -10.72 20.25
CA TYR A 134 -1.75 -10.60 19.04
C TYR A 134 -1.35 -11.66 18.02
N LEU A 135 -2.33 -12.14 17.25
CA LEU A 135 -2.08 -12.79 15.98
C LEU A 135 -2.19 -11.75 14.85
N SER A 136 -1.17 -11.62 14.01
CA SER A 136 -1.15 -10.62 12.94
C SER A 136 -1.23 -11.28 11.56
N ALA A 137 -2.15 -10.82 10.73
CA ALA A 137 -2.26 -11.18 9.31
C ALA A 137 -2.15 -9.98 8.38
N ILE A 138 -1.63 -10.23 7.18
CA ILE A 138 -1.63 -9.27 6.08
C ILE A 138 -2.22 -9.98 4.86
N ILE A 139 -3.26 -9.41 4.27
CA ILE A 139 -4.02 -10.02 3.17
C ILE A 139 -4.15 -9.01 2.03
N GLY A 140 -3.87 -9.44 0.80
CA GLY A 140 -3.89 -8.57 -0.40
C GLY A 140 -2.61 -7.74 -0.59
N LYS A 141 -2.73 -6.51 -1.07
CA LYS A 141 -1.59 -5.62 -1.38
C LYS A 141 -0.89 -5.12 -0.11
N MET A 142 0.44 -5.21 -0.06
CA MET A 142 1.22 -4.56 0.99
C MET A 142 2.43 -3.75 0.49
N HIS A 143 3.04 -4.16 -0.63
CA HIS A 143 4.08 -3.42 -1.35
C HIS A 143 5.25 -2.90 -0.49
N GLN A 144 5.68 -3.72 0.49
CA GLN A 144 6.83 -3.44 1.37
C GLN A 144 8.18 -3.84 0.75
N SER A 145 8.11 -4.42 -0.43
CA SER A 145 9.18 -5.11 -1.12
C SER A 145 8.87 -5.14 -2.62
N THR A 146 9.80 -5.63 -3.42
CA THR A 146 9.61 -5.85 -4.85
C THR A 146 9.11 -7.29 -5.11
N ASP A 147 8.82 -7.60 -6.37
CA ASP A 147 8.43 -8.96 -6.77
C ASP A 147 9.61 -9.79 -7.32
N ALA A 148 9.33 -11.07 -7.54
CA ALA A 148 10.32 -12.05 -7.95
C ALA A 148 10.82 -11.93 -9.40
N ARG A 149 10.39 -10.92 -10.18
CA ARG A 149 10.93 -10.69 -11.55
C ARG A 149 12.41 -10.35 -11.53
N ASP A 150 12.90 -9.76 -10.45
CA ASP A 150 14.34 -9.65 -10.17
C ASP A 150 14.65 -10.23 -8.78
N PRO A 151 14.91 -11.55 -8.68
CA PRO A 151 15.19 -12.17 -7.39
C PRO A 151 16.49 -11.64 -6.77
N ASN A 152 17.38 -10.99 -7.53
CA ASN A 152 18.62 -10.48 -6.97
C ASN A 152 18.39 -9.37 -5.94
N ASN A 153 17.26 -8.65 -6.08
CA ASN A 153 16.86 -7.58 -5.17
C ASN A 153 15.77 -8.02 -4.19
N LEU A 154 15.65 -9.31 -3.89
CA LEU A 154 14.61 -9.83 -2.99
C LEU A 154 15.20 -10.80 -1.95
N PRO A 155 15.86 -10.33 -0.87
CA PRO A 155 16.67 -11.18 0.01
C PRO A 155 15.91 -12.34 0.66
N PHE A 156 14.63 -12.13 0.97
CA PHE A 156 13.76 -13.12 1.62
C PHE A 156 12.73 -13.77 0.69
N LEU A 157 12.74 -13.48 -0.62
CA LEU A 157 11.76 -14.00 -1.57
C LEU A 157 10.32 -13.89 -1.04
N ASN A 158 9.63 -15.01 -1.02
CA ASN A 158 8.25 -15.15 -0.58
C ASN A 158 8.10 -15.16 0.94
N GLU A 159 9.20 -15.15 1.72
CA GLU A 159 9.16 -15.08 3.20
C GLU A 159 9.17 -13.64 3.74
N THR A 160 9.29 -12.63 2.87
CA THR A 160 9.46 -11.22 3.29
C THR A 160 8.43 -10.79 4.34
N MET A 161 7.15 -11.08 4.14
CA MET A 161 6.11 -10.66 5.10
C MET A 161 6.20 -11.37 6.45
N ARG A 162 6.64 -12.64 6.46
CA ARG A 162 6.94 -13.37 7.70
C ARG A 162 8.12 -12.74 8.44
N GLN A 163 9.19 -12.35 7.73
CA GLN A 163 10.35 -11.66 8.33
C GLN A 163 9.99 -10.26 8.86
N LEU A 164 8.97 -9.63 8.28
CA LEU A 164 8.36 -8.41 8.81
C LEU A 164 7.38 -8.66 9.96
N GLY A 165 7.26 -9.90 10.45
CA GLY A 165 6.54 -10.26 11.68
C GLY A 165 5.10 -10.73 11.50
N ALA A 166 4.60 -10.87 10.26
CA ALA A 166 3.26 -11.42 10.04
C ALA A 166 3.22 -12.90 10.45
N ASN A 167 2.19 -13.31 11.20
CA ASN A 167 1.95 -14.72 11.51
C ASN A 167 1.29 -15.45 10.33
N TYR A 168 0.54 -14.70 9.53
CA TYR A 168 -0.08 -15.14 8.30
C TYR A 168 0.06 -14.06 7.23
N PHE A 169 0.44 -14.45 6.02
CA PHE A 169 0.36 -13.57 4.86
C PHE A 169 -0.36 -14.31 3.75
N GLU A 170 -1.25 -13.63 3.04
CA GLU A 170 -1.89 -14.16 1.84
C GLU A 170 -2.19 -13.02 0.87
N GLY A 171 -1.28 -12.79 -0.07
CA GLY A 171 -1.32 -11.61 -0.91
C GLY A 171 -0.27 -11.68 -2.01
N TYR A 172 0.14 -10.52 -2.48
CA TYR A 172 1.19 -10.40 -3.48
C TYR A 172 2.21 -9.36 -3.05
N LEU A 173 3.47 -9.61 -3.43
CA LEU A 173 4.60 -8.73 -3.11
C LEU A 173 4.72 -7.59 -4.12
N GLU A 174 4.18 -7.78 -5.33
CA GLU A 174 4.18 -6.78 -6.40
C GLU A 174 3.34 -5.54 -6.07
N GLY A 175 3.64 -4.47 -6.80
CA GLY A 175 3.08 -3.15 -6.54
C GLY A 175 1.71 -2.86 -7.13
N GLY A 176 1.19 -3.72 -8.01
CA GLY A 176 -0.07 -3.48 -8.70
C GLY A 176 -0.52 -4.72 -9.47
N PRO A 177 -1.74 -4.72 -10.01
CA PRO A 177 -2.18 -5.75 -10.95
C PRO A 177 -1.30 -5.84 -12.19
N ALA A 178 -1.36 -7.00 -12.87
CA ALA A 178 -0.72 -7.17 -14.16
C ALA A 178 -1.41 -6.33 -15.25
N PRO A 179 -0.79 -6.12 -16.42
CA PRO A 179 -1.48 -5.58 -17.59
C PRO A 179 -2.76 -6.34 -17.95
N ILE A 180 -3.65 -5.69 -18.70
CA ILE A 180 -4.81 -6.36 -19.31
C ILE A 180 -4.32 -7.33 -20.38
N ASP A 181 -4.78 -8.58 -20.33
CA ASP A 181 -4.54 -9.55 -21.40
C ASP A 181 -5.51 -9.29 -22.56
N THR A 182 -5.05 -8.53 -23.55
CA THR A 182 -5.88 -8.20 -24.72
C THR A 182 -6.14 -9.38 -25.65
N THR A 183 -5.55 -10.55 -25.41
CA THR A 183 -5.88 -11.78 -26.14
C THR A 183 -7.06 -12.53 -25.52
N ALA A 184 -7.58 -12.09 -24.37
CA ALA A 184 -8.64 -12.76 -23.62
C ALA A 184 -8.34 -14.25 -23.37
N GLY A 185 -7.17 -14.55 -22.78
CA GLY A 185 -6.73 -15.90 -22.46
C GLY A 185 -6.27 -16.71 -23.67
N GLY A 186 -5.72 -16.06 -24.69
CA GLY A 186 -5.24 -16.69 -25.93
C GLY A 186 -6.28 -16.80 -27.06
N ILE A 187 -7.54 -16.47 -26.80
CA ILE A 187 -8.64 -16.53 -27.80
C ILE A 187 -8.42 -15.60 -28.97
N GLY A 188 -7.93 -14.39 -28.71
CA GLY A 188 -7.68 -13.34 -29.70
C GLY A 188 -6.32 -13.41 -30.39
N GLY A 189 -5.35 -14.07 -29.78
CA GLY A 189 -3.96 -14.09 -30.26
C GLY A 189 -3.78 -14.75 -31.63
N SER A 190 -2.52 -14.81 -32.09
CA SER A 190 -2.14 -15.44 -33.37
C SER A 190 -2.54 -16.91 -33.48
N ASN A 191 -2.61 -17.62 -32.35
CA ASN A 191 -3.08 -19.01 -32.26
C ASN A 191 -4.59 -19.12 -31.95
N GLY A 192 -5.29 -17.99 -31.91
CA GLY A 192 -6.73 -17.87 -31.70
C GLY A 192 -7.42 -17.37 -32.97
N ASN A 193 -8.36 -16.44 -32.82
CA ASN A 193 -9.12 -15.86 -33.93
C ASN A 193 -8.52 -14.56 -34.50
N GLY A 194 -7.33 -14.16 -34.04
CA GLY A 194 -6.62 -12.96 -34.50
C GLY A 194 -7.22 -11.62 -34.05
N LYS A 195 -8.25 -11.62 -33.17
CA LYS A 195 -8.89 -10.40 -32.65
C LYS A 195 -8.20 -9.85 -31.42
N VAL A 196 -8.33 -8.54 -31.18
CA VAL A 196 -7.82 -7.88 -29.97
C VAL A 196 -8.99 -7.42 -29.11
N TYR A 197 -9.02 -7.83 -27.85
CA TYR A 197 -10.06 -7.50 -26.88
C TYR A 197 -9.52 -6.49 -25.86
N GLY A 198 -9.86 -5.20 -26.01
CA GLY A 198 -9.28 -4.11 -25.22
C GLY A 198 -9.35 -4.31 -23.69
N CYS A 199 -10.48 -4.79 -23.18
CA CYS A 199 -10.69 -5.05 -21.75
C CYS A 199 -10.35 -6.49 -21.31
N GLY A 200 -9.81 -7.32 -22.20
CA GLY A 200 -9.40 -8.69 -21.90
C GLY A 200 -10.53 -9.71 -21.72
N PHE A 201 -11.70 -9.44 -22.30
CA PHE A 201 -12.78 -10.41 -22.46
C PHE A 201 -13.53 -10.20 -23.78
N VAL A 202 -14.28 -11.21 -24.21
CA VAL A 202 -15.13 -11.12 -25.41
C VAL A 202 -16.44 -10.40 -25.07
N PRO A 203 -16.75 -9.24 -25.68
CA PRO A 203 -17.99 -8.50 -25.42
C PRO A 203 -19.22 -9.22 -26.01
N SER A 204 -20.43 -8.74 -25.72
CA SER A 204 -21.64 -9.18 -26.45
C SER A 204 -21.70 -8.56 -27.85
N LYS A 205 -22.52 -9.11 -28.76
CA LYS A 205 -22.73 -8.47 -30.08
C LYS A 205 -23.50 -7.15 -29.99
N ALA A 206 -24.27 -6.97 -28.92
CA ALA A 206 -24.94 -5.72 -28.62
C ALA A 206 -23.92 -4.62 -28.28
N ASP A 207 -22.88 -4.97 -27.51
CA ASP A 207 -21.82 -4.05 -27.10
C ASP A 207 -20.80 -3.80 -28.23
N ASN A 208 -20.45 -4.84 -29.00
CA ASN A 208 -19.55 -4.73 -30.14
C ASN A 208 -19.87 -5.80 -31.20
N LYS A 209 -20.42 -5.37 -32.34
CA LYS A 209 -20.83 -6.29 -33.42
C LYS A 209 -19.68 -7.08 -34.05
N ASP A 210 -18.49 -6.49 -34.11
CA ASP A 210 -17.36 -7.06 -34.84
C ASP A 210 -16.53 -8.00 -33.98
N LEU A 211 -16.42 -7.72 -32.68
CA LEU A 211 -15.64 -8.50 -31.72
C LEU A 211 -16.50 -9.46 -30.88
N GLY A 212 -17.79 -9.16 -30.71
CA GLY A 212 -18.62 -9.78 -29.69
C GLY A 212 -19.21 -11.14 -30.06
N SER A 213 -19.67 -11.85 -29.02
CA SER A 213 -20.38 -13.11 -29.13
C SER A 213 -21.47 -13.23 -28.06
N ASP A 214 -22.65 -13.68 -28.48
CA ASP A 214 -23.83 -13.78 -27.62
C ASP A 214 -23.97 -15.15 -26.96
N LYS A 215 -23.10 -16.09 -27.29
CA LYS A 215 -23.09 -17.46 -26.77
C LYS A 215 -21.70 -18.06 -26.85
N GLY A 216 -21.40 -19.02 -25.98
CA GLY A 216 -20.13 -19.71 -26.01
C GLY A 216 -19.93 -20.62 -24.80
N ALA A 217 -18.72 -21.14 -24.66
CA ALA A 217 -18.33 -22.03 -23.59
C ALA A 217 -17.30 -21.35 -22.68
N CYS A 218 -17.56 -21.32 -21.39
CA CYS A 218 -16.65 -20.81 -20.37
C CYS A 218 -15.88 -21.97 -19.73
N TYR A 219 -14.56 -21.96 -19.88
CA TYR A 219 -13.66 -22.95 -19.28
C TYR A 219 -12.98 -22.36 -18.04
N THR A 220 -12.89 -23.10 -16.94
CA THR A 220 -12.16 -22.67 -15.74
C THR A 220 -10.79 -23.34 -15.61
N ALA A 221 -9.94 -22.76 -14.76
CA ALA A 221 -8.59 -23.25 -14.52
C ALA A 221 -8.56 -24.49 -13.61
N GLU A 222 -7.37 -25.10 -13.49
CA GLU A 222 -7.08 -26.22 -12.57
C GLU A 222 -7.22 -25.80 -11.10
N PRO A 223 -7.29 -26.72 -10.12
CA PRO A 223 -7.24 -28.18 -10.23
C PRO A 223 -8.59 -28.86 -10.55
N ASN A 224 -9.68 -28.10 -10.56
CA ASN A 224 -11.02 -28.61 -10.85
C ASN A 224 -11.61 -27.86 -12.06
N PRO A 225 -11.09 -28.09 -13.27
CA PRO A 225 -11.55 -27.39 -14.45
C PRO A 225 -12.99 -27.79 -14.76
N THR A 226 -13.80 -26.80 -15.08
CA THR A 226 -15.19 -26.97 -15.50
C THR A 226 -15.38 -26.31 -16.85
N CYS A 227 -16.43 -26.75 -17.56
CA CYS A 227 -16.93 -26.04 -18.72
C CYS A 227 -18.42 -25.80 -18.56
N THR A 228 -18.87 -24.57 -18.84
CA THR A 228 -20.28 -24.18 -18.82
C THR A 228 -20.65 -23.40 -20.07
N LEU A 229 -21.77 -23.73 -20.69
CA LEU A 229 -22.32 -22.92 -21.78
C LEU A 229 -22.96 -21.65 -21.21
N LEU A 230 -22.58 -20.50 -21.75
CA LEU A 230 -23.14 -19.20 -21.38
C LEU A 230 -23.75 -18.55 -22.63
N SER A 231 -24.81 -17.77 -22.43
CA SER A 231 -25.43 -16.99 -23.50
C SER A 231 -26.10 -15.73 -22.98
N THR A 232 -26.46 -14.83 -23.88
CA THR A 232 -27.24 -13.61 -23.58
C THR A 232 -28.64 -13.89 -23.01
N ALA A 233 -29.10 -15.14 -23.06
CA ALA A 233 -30.33 -15.55 -22.38
C ALA A 233 -30.15 -15.64 -20.84
N THR A 234 -28.93 -15.86 -20.34
CA THR A 234 -28.63 -16.04 -18.92
C THR A 234 -27.75 -14.92 -18.36
N GLU A 235 -26.87 -14.37 -19.17
CA GLU A 235 -25.85 -13.40 -18.76
C GLU A 235 -25.81 -12.27 -19.79
N LYS A 236 -25.89 -11.00 -19.39
CA LYS A 236 -25.94 -9.89 -20.36
C LYS A 236 -24.72 -9.85 -21.30
N THR A 237 -23.54 -10.12 -20.76
CA THR A 237 -22.30 -10.30 -21.55
C THR A 237 -21.60 -11.58 -21.10
N PRO A 238 -21.78 -12.69 -21.86
CA PRO A 238 -21.25 -14.01 -21.49
C PRO A 238 -19.74 -14.06 -21.25
N GLY A 239 -18.96 -13.32 -22.04
CA GLY A 239 -17.50 -13.29 -21.89
C GLY A 239 -17.05 -12.63 -20.58
N LEU A 240 -17.68 -11.53 -20.17
CA LEU A 240 -17.42 -10.90 -18.87
C LEU A 240 -17.84 -11.82 -17.71
N ALA A 241 -19.03 -12.42 -17.80
CA ALA A 241 -19.50 -13.37 -16.79
C ALA A 241 -18.56 -14.59 -16.64
N CYS A 242 -17.93 -15.02 -17.73
CA CYS A 242 -16.90 -16.07 -17.67
C CYS A 242 -15.62 -15.59 -16.98
N LEU A 243 -15.14 -14.39 -17.31
CA LEU A 243 -13.95 -13.79 -16.69
C LEU A 243 -14.16 -13.61 -15.17
N GLU A 244 -15.35 -13.17 -14.75
CA GLU A 244 -15.72 -13.05 -13.34
C GLU A 244 -15.64 -14.38 -12.58
N LYS A 245 -15.92 -15.50 -13.25
CA LYS A 245 -15.80 -16.87 -12.72
C LYS A 245 -14.35 -17.40 -12.78
N GLY A 246 -13.39 -16.56 -13.15
CA GLY A 246 -11.98 -16.91 -13.33
C GLY A 246 -11.69 -17.71 -14.61
N GLY A 247 -12.65 -17.77 -15.53
CA GLY A 247 -12.57 -18.58 -16.74
C GLY A 247 -12.04 -17.85 -17.97
N ILE A 248 -11.93 -18.60 -19.06
CA ILE A 248 -11.65 -18.12 -20.42
C ILE A 248 -12.83 -18.51 -21.31
N PHE A 249 -13.40 -17.52 -22.02
CA PHE A 249 -14.61 -17.69 -22.83
C PHE A 249 -14.27 -18.01 -24.28
N VAL A 250 -14.77 -19.15 -24.78
CA VAL A 250 -14.68 -19.55 -26.18
C VAL A 250 -15.95 -19.10 -26.90
N PRO A 251 -15.88 -18.08 -27.78
CA PRO A 251 -17.05 -17.54 -28.46
C PRO A 251 -17.65 -18.55 -29.45
N GLU A 252 -18.96 -18.49 -29.63
CA GLU A 252 -19.76 -19.31 -30.55
C GLU A 252 -19.73 -20.83 -30.31
N ALA A 253 -19.01 -21.31 -29.29
CA ALA A 253 -19.03 -22.71 -28.89
C ALA A 253 -20.44 -23.15 -28.46
N THR A 254 -20.93 -24.25 -29.03
CA THR A 254 -22.27 -24.80 -28.76
C THR A 254 -22.25 -25.99 -27.81
N VAL A 255 -21.06 -26.52 -27.51
CA VAL A 255 -20.83 -27.65 -26.62
C VAL A 255 -19.61 -27.39 -25.73
N CYS A 256 -19.61 -28.03 -24.57
CA CYS A 256 -18.41 -28.16 -23.75
C CYS A 256 -17.62 -29.36 -24.23
N GLU A 257 -16.45 -29.11 -24.81
CA GLU A 257 -15.54 -30.15 -25.28
C GLU A 257 -15.07 -31.00 -24.09
N ALA A 258 -14.91 -32.31 -24.30
CA ALA A 258 -14.37 -33.21 -23.28
C ALA A 258 -12.92 -32.85 -22.89
N THR A 259 -12.18 -32.30 -23.84
CA THR A 259 -10.81 -31.80 -23.64
C THR A 259 -10.79 -30.29 -23.85
N ARG A 260 -10.21 -29.56 -22.90
CA ARG A 260 -10.03 -28.11 -23.00
C ARG A 260 -9.28 -27.75 -24.29
N PRO A 261 -9.73 -26.73 -25.06
CA PRO A 261 -9.03 -26.29 -26.27
C PRO A 261 -7.59 -25.87 -25.98
N ALA A 262 -6.65 -26.31 -26.82
CA ALA A 262 -5.21 -26.12 -26.61
C ALA A 262 -4.75 -24.66 -26.69
N ASN A 263 -5.53 -23.79 -27.34
CA ASN A 263 -5.24 -22.36 -27.48
C ASN A 263 -5.59 -21.55 -26.22
N LEU A 264 -6.31 -22.13 -25.23
CA LEU A 264 -6.63 -21.43 -23.99
C LEU A 264 -5.39 -21.38 -23.10
N ASN A 265 -4.94 -20.18 -22.74
CA ASN A 265 -3.75 -19.98 -21.94
C ASN A 265 -4.06 -19.41 -20.55
N PHE A 266 -4.16 -20.32 -19.58
CA PHE A 266 -4.38 -19.97 -18.17
C PHE A 266 -3.13 -19.43 -17.45
N ASN A 267 -1.97 -19.38 -18.11
CA ASN A 267 -0.76 -18.81 -17.52
C ASN A 267 -0.62 -17.30 -17.77
N ILE A 268 -1.51 -16.69 -18.57
CA ILE A 268 -1.51 -15.25 -18.83
C ILE A 268 -2.29 -14.54 -17.72
N GLN A 269 -1.69 -13.47 -17.19
CA GLN A 269 -2.38 -12.59 -16.25
C GLN A 269 -3.23 -11.55 -16.99
N ASN A 270 -4.40 -11.23 -16.44
CA ASN A 270 -5.35 -10.25 -16.96
C ASN A 270 -5.79 -9.30 -15.83
N GLY A 271 -5.04 -8.21 -15.63
CA GLY A 271 -5.48 -7.11 -14.76
C GLY A 271 -5.92 -7.53 -13.36
N HIS A 272 -7.11 -7.09 -12.98
CA HIS A 272 -7.76 -7.37 -11.70
C HIS A 272 -8.45 -8.73 -11.63
N TYR A 273 -8.33 -9.58 -12.64
CA TYR A 273 -9.04 -10.87 -12.70
C TYR A 273 -8.15 -12.09 -12.48
N THR A 274 -6.85 -11.90 -12.38
CA THR A 274 -5.91 -12.99 -12.12
C THR A 274 -4.71 -12.48 -11.33
N GLY A 275 -4.06 -13.33 -10.55
CA GLY A 275 -2.82 -12.95 -9.89
C GLY A 275 -2.02 -14.16 -9.42
N ASN A 276 -0.72 -13.96 -9.23
CA ASN A 276 0.08 -14.85 -8.41
C ASN A 276 -0.09 -14.47 -6.94
N TRP A 277 -0.30 -15.47 -6.08
CA TRP A 277 -0.45 -15.26 -4.65
C TRP A 277 0.65 -15.98 -3.89
N VAL A 278 1.15 -15.33 -2.85
CA VAL A 278 2.08 -15.90 -1.88
C VAL A 278 1.35 -16.07 -0.56
N ILE A 279 1.50 -17.24 0.04
CA ILE A 279 0.87 -17.57 1.32
C ILE A 279 1.95 -17.97 2.32
N ASN A 280 2.13 -17.20 3.39
CA ASN A 280 2.94 -17.60 4.54
C ASN A 280 2.02 -18.20 5.60
N LEU A 281 2.09 -19.53 5.78
CA LEU A 281 1.23 -20.26 6.73
C LEU A 281 1.80 -20.21 8.16
N PRO A 282 0.96 -20.33 9.20
CA PRO A 282 1.42 -20.24 10.59
C PRO A 282 2.36 -21.39 11.02
N ASN A 283 2.33 -22.52 10.32
CA ASN A 283 3.22 -23.67 10.52
C ASN A 283 4.65 -23.45 10.00
N GLY A 284 4.95 -22.26 9.45
CA GLY A 284 6.25 -21.91 8.89
C GLY A 284 6.43 -22.25 7.41
N THR A 285 5.46 -22.90 6.75
CA THR A 285 5.57 -23.20 5.30
C THR A 285 5.06 -22.05 4.44
N THR A 286 5.56 -21.97 3.21
CA THR A 286 5.11 -20.98 2.22
C THR A 286 4.63 -21.65 0.95
N GLU A 287 3.48 -21.20 0.46
CA GLU A 287 2.85 -21.64 -0.78
C GLU A 287 2.89 -20.51 -1.82
N THR A 288 3.02 -20.88 -3.09
CA THR A 288 2.81 -19.96 -4.22
C THR A 288 1.67 -20.49 -5.07
N GLN A 289 0.59 -19.71 -5.17
CA GLN A 289 -0.52 -19.95 -6.08
C GLN A 289 -0.21 -19.26 -7.40
N LYS A 290 -0.04 -20.05 -8.46
CA LYS A 290 0.25 -19.54 -9.80
C LYS A 290 -1.03 -19.05 -10.49
N VAL A 291 -0.88 -18.24 -11.52
CA VAL A 291 -1.97 -17.72 -12.38
C VAL A 291 -2.91 -18.82 -12.93
N ALA A 292 -2.38 -20.00 -13.20
CA ALA A 292 -3.14 -21.14 -13.73
C ALA A 292 -3.92 -21.92 -12.65
N ASP A 293 -3.77 -21.57 -11.37
CA ASP A 293 -4.59 -22.07 -10.29
C ASP A 293 -5.89 -21.26 -10.21
N SER A 294 -7.03 -21.94 -10.21
CA SER A 294 -8.37 -21.34 -10.11
C SER A 294 -8.53 -20.47 -8.87
N ARG A 295 -7.80 -20.76 -7.77
CA ARG A 295 -7.81 -19.93 -6.56
C ARG A 295 -7.23 -18.53 -6.81
N GLY A 296 -6.36 -18.38 -7.81
CA GLY A 296 -5.75 -17.10 -8.19
C GLY A 296 -6.57 -16.29 -9.19
N ARG A 297 -7.76 -16.76 -9.61
CA ARG A 297 -8.55 -16.16 -10.70
C ARG A 297 -9.94 -15.71 -10.21
N GLY A 298 -10.38 -14.55 -10.67
CA GLY A 298 -11.55 -13.81 -10.21
C GLY A 298 -11.21 -12.37 -9.84
N PHE A 299 -12.22 -11.53 -9.63
CA PHE A 299 -12.02 -10.11 -9.33
C PHE A 299 -11.25 -9.89 -8.01
N LYS A 300 -10.11 -9.18 -8.05
CA LYS A 300 -9.15 -9.06 -6.95
C LYS A 300 -9.77 -8.57 -5.65
N THR A 301 -10.57 -7.50 -5.67
CA THR A 301 -11.25 -6.97 -4.47
C THR A 301 -12.07 -8.02 -3.75
N GLN A 302 -12.82 -8.83 -4.51
CA GLN A 302 -13.62 -9.91 -3.94
C GLN A 302 -12.72 -11.04 -3.41
N GLN A 303 -11.62 -11.36 -4.08
CA GLN A 303 -10.67 -12.37 -3.59
C GLN A 303 -10.03 -11.93 -2.26
N GLU A 304 -9.54 -10.69 -2.18
CA GLU A 304 -8.91 -10.10 -0.99
C GLU A 304 -9.87 -10.16 0.21
N VAL A 305 -11.11 -9.72 0.03
CA VAL A 305 -12.13 -9.74 1.09
C VAL A 305 -12.54 -11.16 1.47
N THR A 306 -12.71 -12.06 0.51
CA THR A 306 -13.04 -13.48 0.81
C THR A 306 -11.97 -14.14 1.66
N ARG A 307 -10.69 -13.88 1.35
CA ARG A 307 -9.55 -14.41 2.11
C ARG A 307 -9.50 -13.80 3.52
N ALA A 308 -9.78 -12.50 3.65
CA ALA A 308 -9.87 -11.83 4.94
C ALA A 308 -11.00 -12.38 5.82
N ILE A 309 -12.22 -12.51 5.29
CA ILE A 309 -13.37 -13.11 5.99
C ILE A 309 -13.02 -14.51 6.49
N ARG A 310 -12.44 -15.35 5.62
CA ARG A 310 -12.04 -16.72 5.97
C ARG A 310 -11.05 -16.74 7.12
N TRP A 311 -10.02 -15.87 7.08
CA TRP A 311 -9.03 -15.81 8.14
C TRP A 311 -9.62 -15.27 9.45
N ILE A 312 -10.40 -14.19 9.43
CA ILE A 312 -11.01 -13.59 10.64
C ILE A 312 -11.92 -14.60 11.33
N ASN A 313 -12.75 -15.33 10.58
CA ASN A 313 -13.70 -16.31 11.13
C ASN A 313 -13.04 -17.55 11.75
N GLN A 314 -11.74 -17.76 11.54
CA GLN A 314 -10.97 -18.83 12.17
C GLN A 314 -10.35 -18.42 13.53
N GLN A 315 -10.42 -17.13 13.90
CA GLN A 315 -9.77 -16.63 15.11
C GLN A 315 -10.59 -16.93 16.36
N SER A 316 -9.90 -17.25 17.46
CA SER A 316 -10.52 -17.42 18.78
C SER A 316 -10.85 -16.06 19.40
N ALA A 317 -11.95 -16.00 20.16
CA ALA A 317 -12.31 -14.81 20.94
C ALA A 317 -11.33 -14.52 22.10
N ASP A 318 -10.54 -15.50 22.54
CA ASP A 318 -9.64 -15.38 23.70
C ASP A 318 -8.28 -14.75 23.35
N ARG A 319 -8.00 -14.57 22.05
CA ARG A 319 -6.73 -14.03 21.56
C ARG A 319 -7.01 -12.84 20.64
N PRO A 320 -6.44 -11.65 20.93
CA PRO A 320 -6.63 -10.52 20.05
C PRO A 320 -5.92 -10.75 18.72
N TRP A 321 -6.47 -10.16 17.66
CA TRP A 321 -5.87 -10.24 16.33
C TRP A 321 -5.77 -8.86 15.67
N MET A 322 -4.81 -8.76 14.74
CA MET A 322 -4.69 -7.66 13.79
C MET A 322 -4.72 -8.24 12.38
N VAL A 323 -5.52 -7.66 11.49
CA VAL A 323 -5.40 -7.93 10.06
C VAL A 323 -5.35 -6.63 9.28
N SER A 324 -4.39 -6.54 8.35
CA SER A 324 -4.35 -5.52 7.31
C SER A 324 -4.89 -6.14 6.02
N VAL A 325 -5.95 -5.57 5.47
CA VAL A 325 -6.58 -5.95 4.19
C VAL A 325 -6.25 -4.86 3.19
N GLY A 326 -5.31 -5.15 2.29
CA GLY A 326 -4.92 -4.26 1.22
C GLY A 326 -5.74 -4.52 -0.05
N LEU A 327 -6.63 -3.59 -0.37
CA LEU A 327 -7.46 -3.68 -1.57
C LEU A 327 -6.75 -3.02 -2.74
N SER A 328 -6.51 -3.75 -3.83
CA SER A 328 -5.85 -3.21 -5.04
C SER A 328 -6.77 -2.56 -6.06
N ALA A 329 -8.09 -2.58 -5.84
CA ALA A 329 -9.03 -1.97 -6.78
C ALA A 329 -8.68 -0.50 -7.03
N ILE A 330 -8.94 -0.07 -8.27
CA ILE A 330 -8.68 1.23 -8.88
C ILE A 330 -7.21 1.54 -9.24
N HIS A 331 -6.24 0.78 -8.73
CA HIS A 331 -4.90 0.83 -9.31
C HIS A 331 -4.97 0.42 -10.77
N GLU A 332 -4.32 1.18 -11.64
CA GLU A 332 -4.34 0.88 -13.07
C GLU A 332 -3.80 -0.54 -13.37
N PRO A 333 -4.38 -1.22 -14.38
CA PRO A 333 -5.44 -0.72 -15.26
C PRO A 333 -6.83 -0.74 -14.61
N VAL A 334 -7.64 0.30 -14.83
CA VAL A 334 -9.06 0.29 -14.42
C VAL A 334 -9.84 -0.66 -15.32
N GLN A 335 -10.73 -1.47 -14.73
CA GLN A 335 -11.50 -2.48 -15.45
C GLN A 335 -12.92 -2.56 -14.90
N GLN A 336 -13.81 -3.17 -15.70
CA GLN A 336 -15.19 -3.41 -15.29
C GLN A 336 -15.23 -4.14 -13.96
N SER A 337 -16.07 -3.66 -13.05
CA SER A 337 -16.37 -4.35 -11.81
C SER A 337 -17.50 -5.36 -12.01
N PRO A 338 -17.50 -6.49 -11.29
CA PRO A 338 -18.60 -7.45 -11.36
C PRO A 338 -19.94 -6.79 -11.05
N ARG A 339 -20.94 -7.00 -11.92
CA ARG A 339 -22.23 -6.28 -11.85
C ARG A 339 -22.93 -6.42 -10.49
N ARG A 340 -22.76 -7.56 -9.82
CA ARG A 340 -23.34 -7.88 -8.51
C ARG A 340 -22.81 -7.00 -7.37
N LEU A 341 -21.65 -6.39 -7.54
CA LEU A 341 -21.02 -5.52 -6.54
C LEU A 341 -21.47 -4.06 -6.69
N LEU A 342 -22.19 -3.75 -7.77
CA LEU A 342 -22.56 -2.39 -8.12
C LEU A 342 -24.02 -2.09 -7.76
N PRO A 343 -24.37 -0.82 -7.47
CA PRO A 343 -25.75 -0.36 -7.33
C PRO A 343 -26.67 -0.82 -8.46
N SER A 344 -27.95 -1.02 -8.19
CA SER A 344 -28.92 -1.52 -9.18
C SER A 344 -29.09 -0.60 -10.40
N ASP A 345 -28.76 0.68 -10.26
CA ASP A 345 -28.82 1.72 -11.29
C ASP A 345 -27.44 2.08 -11.89
N ALA A 346 -26.36 1.39 -11.51
CA ALA A 346 -25.04 1.60 -12.09
C ALA A 346 -25.04 1.37 -13.61
N ALA A 347 -24.26 2.18 -14.33
CA ALA A 347 -24.18 2.10 -15.78
C ALA A 347 -23.59 0.75 -16.24
N TYR A 348 -23.99 0.30 -17.43
CA TYR A 348 -23.45 -0.94 -17.98
C TYR A 348 -22.19 -0.68 -18.81
N THR A 349 -21.05 -1.16 -18.34
CA THR A 349 -19.71 -0.80 -18.86
C THR A 349 -19.04 -1.90 -19.69
N ALA A 350 -19.74 -3.00 -20.01
CA ALA A 350 -19.14 -4.12 -20.75
C ALA A 350 -18.76 -3.77 -22.21
N GLY A 351 -19.33 -2.71 -22.78
CA GLY A 351 -18.96 -2.20 -24.11
C GLY A 351 -17.79 -1.22 -24.12
N TYR A 352 -17.19 -0.95 -22.96
CA TYR A 352 -16.03 -0.06 -22.89
C TYR A 352 -14.79 -0.71 -23.48
N SER A 353 -13.85 0.14 -23.92
CA SER A 353 -12.61 -0.31 -24.57
C SER A 353 -11.46 -0.54 -23.60
N CYS A 354 -11.55 0.01 -22.37
CA CYS A 354 -10.47 0.09 -21.38
C CYS A 354 -9.21 0.77 -21.90
N LYS A 355 -9.36 1.64 -22.91
CA LYS A 355 -8.30 2.48 -23.49
C LYS A 355 -8.68 3.96 -23.59
N ASP A 356 -9.95 4.27 -23.32
CA ASP A 356 -10.50 5.61 -23.45
C ASP A 356 -10.55 6.27 -22.08
N ASP A 357 -9.75 7.32 -21.90
CA ASP A 357 -9.66 8.05 -20.63
C ASP A 357 -11.01 8.62 -20.17
N THR A 358 -11.92 8.92 -21.10
CA THR A 358 -13.27 9.41 -20.74
C THR A 358 -14.11 8.31 -20.09
N GLN A 359 -13.85 7.04 -20.42
CA GLN A 359 -14.51 5.87 -19.83
C GLN A 359 -13.93 5.50 -18.47
N ASN A 360 -12.65 5.83 -18.21
CA ASN A 360 -11.96 5.48 -16.97
C ASN A 360 -12.66 6.06 -15.73
N ASN A 361 -13.25 7.25 -15.84
CA ASN A 361 -14.01 7.87 -14.76
C ASN A 361 -15.19 7.00 -14.29
N GLU A 362 -16.01 6.47 -15.20
CA GLU A 362 -17.13 5.61 -14.82
C GLU A 362 -16.62 4.26 -14.26
N LEU A 363 -15.58 3.68 -14.85
CA LEU A 363 -14.97 2.44 -14.34
C LEU A 363 -14.41 2.64 -12.92
N ALA A 364 -13.70 3.75 -12.68
CA ALA A 364 -13.18 4.13 -11.39
C ALA A 364 -14.29 4.30 -10.35
N THR A 365 -15.40 4.97 -10.70
CA THR A 365 -16.59 5.09 -9.85
C THR A 365 -17.12 3.70 -9.46
N GLN A 366 -17.30 2.81 -10.43
CA GLN A 366 -17.78 1.45 -10.19
C GLN A 366 -16.81 0.61 -9.33
N MET A 367 -15.50 0.79 -9.50
CA MET A 367 -14.51 0.13 -8.65
C MET A 367 -14.57 0.62 -7.19
N VAL A 368 -14.81 1.91 -6.96
CA VAL A 368 -15.06 2.44 -5.60
C VAL A 368 -16.35 1.91 -5.00
N GLU A 369 -17.42 1.81 -5.79
CA GLU A 369 -18.69 1.19 -5.35
C GLU A 369 -18.53 -0.29 -5.03
N ALA A 370 -17.72 -1.02 -5.81
CA ALA A 370 -17.38 -2.41 -5.53
C ALA A 370 -16.54 -2.56 -4.25
N ILE A 371 -15.61 -1.63 -3.99
CA ILE A 371 -14.89 -1.54 -2.71
C ILE A 371 -15.90 -1.36 -1.56
N ASP A 372 -16.83 -0.41 -1.66
CA ASP A 372 -17.83 -0.17 -0.63
C ASP A 372 -18.68 -1.42 -0.34
N HIS A 373 -19.16 -2.09 -1.39
CA HIS A 373 -19.92 -3.34 -1.28
C HIS A 373 -19.12 -4.42 -0.54
N GLU A 374 -17.87 -4.64 -0.94
CA GLU A 374 -17.01 -5.67 -0.34
C GLU A 374 -16.58 -5.28 1.08
N VAL A 375 -16.46 -3.99 1.43
CA VAL A 375 -16.28 -3.56 2.83
C VAL A 375 -17.50 -3.90 3.67
N GLY A 376 -18.72 -3.65 3.17
CA GLY A 376 -19.96 -4.06 3.84
C GLY A 376 -19.99 -5.57 4.08
N ARG A 377 -19.67 -6.36 3.04
CA ARG A 377 -19.59 -7.82 3.10
C ARG A 377 -18.53 -8.31 4.09
N LEU A 378 -17.33 -7.71 4.07
CA LEU A 378 -16.24 -8.01 5.01
C LEU A 378 -16.71 -7.89 6.45
N LEU A 379 -17.34 -6.77 6.80
CA LEU A 379 -17.80 -6.51 8.16
C LEU A 379 -18.94 -7.46 8.57
N VAL A 380 -19.89 -7.74 7.68
CA VAL A 380 -21.04 -8.60 7.99
C VAL A 380 -20.64 -10.07 8.09
N GLU A 381 -19.94 -10.62 7.09
CA GLU A 381 -19.56 -12.04 7.10
C GLU A 381 -18.47 -12.35 8.13
N SER A 382 -17.70 -11.35 8.57
CA SER A 382 -16.78 -11.48 9.72
C SER A 382 -17.46 -11.26 11.07
N LYS A 383 -18.79 -11.15 11.11
CA LYS A 383 -19.61 -10.97 12.33
C LYS A 383 -19.28 -9.70 13.12
N LEU A 384 -18.78 -8.68 12.43
CA LEU A 384 -18.52 -7.35 13.01
C LEU A 384 -19.73 -6.43 12.84
N ALA A 385 -20.54 -6.64 11.80
CA ALA A 385 -21.73 -5.85 11.53
C ALA A 385 -22.89 -6.75 11.07
N SER A 386 -24.04 -6.15 10.81
CA SER A 386 -25.20 -6.79 10.18
C SER A 386 -25.86 -5.83 9.20
N PHE A 387 -26.59 -6.34 8.21
CA PHE A 387 -27.54 -5.52 7.45
C PHE A 387 -28.90 -5.47 8.16
N ASP A 388 -29.53 -4.30 8.20
CA ASP A 388 -30.93 -4.18 8.63
C ASP A 388 -31.91 -4.68 7.54
N ALA A 389 -33.22 -4.61 7.84
CA ALA A 389 -34.26 -5.05 6.90
C ALA A 389 -34.31 -4.24 5.59
N ASN A 390 -33.69 -3.05 5.56
CA ASN A 390 -33.61 -2.18 4.39
C ASN A 390 -32.28 -2.32 3.65
N GLY A 391 -31.38 -3.20 4.11
CA GLY A 391 -30.05 -3.39 3.54
C GLY A 391 -29.01 -2.36 3.99
N ASN A 392 -29.28 -1.56 5.02
CA ASN A 392 -28.28 -0.63 5.57
C ASN A 392 -27.33 -1.35 6.52
N LEU A 393 -26.05 -1.00 6.45
CA LEU A 393 -25.04 -1.54 7.37
C LEU A 393 -25.27 -0.99 8.78
N VAL A 394 -25.39 -1.90 9.75
CA VAL A 394 -25.48 -1.60 11.18
C VAL A 394 -24.22 -2.11 11.85
N TYR A 395 -23.36 -1.17 12.26
CA TYR A 395 -22.13 -1.47 12.98
C TYR A 395 -22.16 -0.85 14.38
N ASP A 396 -21.93 -1.68 15.41
CA ASP A 396 -21.80 -1.26 16.81
C ASP A 396 -20.40 -1.66 17.34
N PRO A 397 -19.42 -0.73 17.31
CA PRO A 397 -18.06 -1.02 17.72
C PRO A 397 -17.91 -1.53 19.17
N LYS A 398 -18.87 -1.22 20.05
CA LYS A 398 -18.83 -1.65 21.46
C LYS A 398 -19.16 -3.13 21.62
N LYS A 399 -19.95 -3.70 20.71
CA LYS A 399 -20.32 -5.12 20.74
C LYS A 399 -19.19 -6.01 20.23
N THR A 400 -18.42 -5.54 19.26
CA THR A 400 -17.39 -6.37 18.61
C THR A 400 -16.03 -6.27 19.26
N ASN A 401 -15.78 -5.22 20.06
CA ASN A 401 -14.45 -4.91 20.62
C ASN A 401 -13.35 -4.91 19.53
N THR A 402 -13.65 -4.34 18.37
CA THR A 402 -12.75 -4.26 17.22
C THR A 402 -12.63 -2.82 16.78
N TYR A 403 -11.41 -2.34 16.54
CA TYR A 403 -11.18 -1.10 15.81
C TYR A 403 -11.16 -1.41 14.31
N VAL A 404 -12.01 -0.72 13.56
CA VAL A 404 -12.05 -0.76 12.09
C VAL A 404 -11.50 0.57 11.59
N ILE A 405 -10.43 0.49 10.80
CA ILE A 405 -9.74 1.62 10.21
C ILE A 405 -9.88 1.49 8.70
N PHE A 406 -10.38 2.53 8.04
CA PHE A 406 -10.45 2.60 6.58
C PHE A 406 -9.62 3.79 6.09
N THR A 407 -8.73 3.57 5.12
CA THR A 407 -7.90 4.62 4.51
C THR A 407 -7.50 4.26 3.08
N SER A 408 -6.86 5.19 2.39
CA SER A 408 -6.09 4.94 1.16
C SER A 408 -4.60 5.16 1.40
N ASP A 409 -3.73 4.60 0.55
CA ASP A 409 -2.27 4.78 0.63
C ASP A 409 -1.74 6.03 -0.09
N ASN A 410 -2.47 6.59 -1.05
CA ASN A 410 -2.15 7.86 -1.70
C ASN A 410 -3.38 8.49 -2.37
N GLY A 411 -3.16 9.66 -2.97
CA GLY A 411 -4.13 10.34 -3.81
C GLY A 411 -4.58 9.52 -5.01
N THR A 412 -5.63 10.00 -5.69
CA THR A 412 -6.17 9.36 -6.89
C THR A 412 -5.17 9.43 -8.03
N TRP A 413 -5.16 8.43 -8.92
CA TRP A 413 -4.33 8.46 -10.11
C TRP A 413 -5.04 9.17 -11.27
N THR A 414 -4.36 10.20 -11.80
CA THR A 414 -4.60 10.85 -13.10
C THR A 414 -6.06 11.02 -13.51
N THR A 415 -6.53 10.26 -14.51
CA THR A 415 -7.83 10.40 -15.17
C THR A 415 -9.01 10.06 -14.26
N SER A 416 -8.76 9.41 -13.13
CA SER A 416 -9.79 9.08 -12.13
C SER A 416 -10.04 10.19 -11.10
N VAL A 417 -9.22 11.24 -11.12
CA VAL A 417 -9.30 12.38 -10.18
C VAL A 417 -10.59 13.17 -10.40
N ARG A 418 -11.27 13.53 -9.31
CA ARG A 418 -12.52 14.28 -9.36
C ARG A 418 -12.33 15.77 -9.14
N THR A 419 -13.12 16.55 -9.88
CA THR A 419 -13.16 18.00 -9.67
C THR A 419 -13.60 18.32 -8.23
N PRO A 420 -13.07 19.40 -7.61
CA PRO A 420 -12.13 20.40 -8.16
C PRO A 420 -10.64 20.02 -8.02
N PHE A 421 -10.31 18.76 -7.71
CA PHE A 421 -8.92 18.33 -7.54
C PHE A 421 -8.14 18.31 -8.86
N ASP A 422 -6.82 18.49 -8.76
CA ASP A 422 -5.93 18.66 -9.90
C ASP A 422 -5.27 17.32 -10.31
N PRO A 423 -5.60 16.75 -11.48
CA PRO A 423 -5.03 15.48 -11.94
C PRO A 423 -3.54 15.53 -12.25
N THR A 424 -2.98 16.70 -12.56
CA THR A 424 -1.55 16.88 -12.86
C THR A 424 -0.69 16.93 -11.59
N ARG A 425 -1.35 17.02 -10.42
CA ARG A 425 -0.77 17.14 -9.08
C ARG A 425 -1.26 16.03 -8.15
N ALA A 426 -1.62 14.90 -8.75
CA ALA A 426 -2.22 13.76 -8.07
C ALA A 426 -1.16 12.78 -7.53
N LYS A 427 -1.49 11.48 -7.43
CA LYS A 427 -0.54 10.43 -7.00
C LYS A 427 0.84 10.59 -7.68
N GLY A 428 1.89 10.35 -6.90
CA GLY A 428 3.29 10.58 -7.29
C GLY A 428 3.79 12.00 -7.01
N THR A 429 2.96 12.87 -6.45
CA THR A 429 3.35 14.25 -6.09
C THR A 429 2.99 14.59 -4.64
N PRO A 430 3.74 15.48 -3.98
CA PRO A 430 3.46 15.86 -2.60
C PRO A 430 2.30 16.88 -2.49
N TYR A 431 1.60 17.21 -3.58
CA TYR A 431 0.49 18.17 -3.60
C TYR A 431 -0.77 17.60 -2.94
N GLN A 432 -1.76 18.44 -2.63
CA GLN A 432 -2.93 18.08 -1.84
C GLN A 432 -3.73 16.96 -2.53
N THR A 433 -3.88 16.97 -3.86
CA THR A 433 -4.51 15.87 -4.60
C THR A 433 -3.73 14.55 -4.44
N GLY A 434 -2.40 14.60 -4.42
CA GLY A 434 -1.54 13.41 -4.32
C GLY A 434 -1.40 12.78 -2.94
N VAL A 435 -1.70 13.52 -1.86
CA VAL A 435 -1.46 13.05 -0.47
C VAL A 435 -2.67 13.11 0.45
N SER A 436 -3.77 13.74 0.04
CA SER A 436 -4.99 13.78 0.87
C SER A 436 -5.77 12.48 0.69
N VAL A 437 -5.92 11.75 1.78
CA VAL A 437 -6.54 10.43 1.79
C VAL A 437 -7.72 10.42 2.75
N PRO A 438 -8.77 9.64 2.47
CA PRO A 438 -9.80 9.40 3.47
C PRO A 438 -9.18 8.68 4.68
N LEU A 439 -9.62 9.01 5.89
CA LEU A 439 -9.33 8.20 7.06
C LEU A 439 -10.55 8.15 7.98
N ILE A 440 -11.07 6.95 8.19
CA ILE A 440 -12.15 6.65 9.13
C ILE A 440 -11.59 5.74 10.22
N ILE A 441 -11.86 6.07 11.48
CA ILE A 441 -11.57 5.17 12.60
C ILE A 441 -12.85 4.96 13.41
N ALA A 442 -13.35 3.74 13.42
CA ALA A 442 -14.46 3.31 14.27
C ALA A 442 -13.95 2.29 15.30
N GLY A 443 -14.45 2.36 16.54
CA GLY A 443 -13.96 1.50 17.60
C GLY A 443 -14.63 1.75 18.96
N PRO A 444 -14.45 0.84 19.93
CA PRO A 444 -15.18 0.86 21.21
C PRO A 444 -14.93 2.11 22.06
N ALA A 445 -13.79 2.79 21.87
CA ALA A 445 -13.44 4.00 22.62
C ALA A 445 -13.97 5.31 22.01
N VAL A 446 -14.58 5.26 20.83
CA VAL A 446 -15.08 6.46 20.14
C VAL A 446 -16.19 7.11 20.98
N LYS A 447 -15.99 8.40 21.28
CA LYS A 447 -17.01 9.28 21.86
C LYS A 447 -17.51 10.29 20.82
N ALA A 448 -18.82 10.53 20.85
CA ALA A 448 -19.54 11.35 19.89
C ALA A 448 -19.23 10.90 18.43
N PRO A 449 -19.70 9.70 18.04
CA PRO A 449 -19.45 9.17 16.70
C PRO A 449 -20.14 10.03 15.62
N GLY A 450 -19.68 9.90 14.38
CA GLY A 450 -20.17 10.64 13.21
C GLY A 450 -19.57 12.04 13.05
N ARG A 451 -18.61 12.44 13.89
CA ARG A 451 -17.94 13.76 13.79
C ARG A 451 -16.68 13.75 12.93
N ASN A 452 -16.25 14.96 12.57
CA ASN A 452 -14.98 15.21 11.89
C ASN A 452 -13.87 15.59 12.89
N VAL A 453 -12.64 15.26 12.52
CA VAL A 453 -11.39 15.77 13.08
C VAL A 453 -10.66 16.50 11.96
N ASP A 454 -10.65 17.83 12.05
CA ASP A 454 -10.07 18.70 11.02
C ASP A 454 -8.59 19.03 11.27
N HIS A 455 -8.05 18.54 12.39
CA HIS A 455 -6.64 18.63 12.70
C HIS A 455 -5.81 17.71 11.81
N MET A 456 -4.62 18.17 11.42
CA MET A 456 -3.71 17.37 10.60
C MET A 456 -3.34 16.07 11.31
N VAL A 457 -3.36 14.99 10.56
CA VAL A 457 -2.77 13.70 10.92
C VAL A 457 -1.94 13.18 9.74
N ASN A 458 -1.01 12.27 10.01
CA ASN A 458 -0.30 11.54 8.96
C ASN A 458 -0.56 10.05 9.14
N LEU A 459 -0.62 9.27 8.07
CA LEU A 459 -0.84 7.83 8.18
C LEU A 459 0.27 7.11 8.97
N ALA A 460 1.46 7.69 9.10
CA ALA A 460 2.47 7.25 10.06
C ALA A 460 1.93 7.18 11.51
N ASP A 461 0.97 8.03 11.89
CA ASP A 461 0.35 8.08 13.23
C ASP A 461 -0.41 6.81 13.58
N LEU A 462 -0.89 6.07 12.57
CA LEU A 462 -1.54 4.78 12.77
C LEU A 462 -0.61 3.80 13.50
N TYR A 463 0.71 3.93 13.34
CA TYR A 463 1.68 3.14 14.08
C TYR A 463 1.55 3.31 15.60
N ALA A 464 1.56 4.56 16.06
CA ALA A 464 1.40 4.87 17.48
C ALA A 464 -0.02 4.51 17.95
N PHE A 465 -1.04 4.76 17.12
CA PHE A 465 -2.42 4.38 17.41
C PHE A 465 -2.60 2.88 17.65
N PHE A 466 -2.05 2.01 16.79
CA PHE A 466 -2.10 0.56 16.99
C PHE A 466 -1.37 0.13 18.27
N GLY A 467 -0.27 0.81 18.60
CA GLY A 467 0.38 0.68 19.90
C GLY A 467 -0.55 1.04 21.06
N GLU A 468 -1.24 2.18 21.00
CA GLU A 468 -2.20 2.61 22.02
C GLU A 468 -3.35 1.60 22.20
N VAL A 469 -3.90 1.10 21.09
CA VAL A 469 -4.95 0.07 21.08
C VAL A 469 -4.49 -1.22 21.79
N ALA A 470 -3.25 -1.63 21.57
CA ALA A 470 -2.64 -2.79 22.23
C ALA A 470 -2.01 -2.49 23.60
N ASN A 471 -2.15 -1.27 24.11
CA ASN A 471 -1.50 -0.81 25.34
C ASN A 471 0.04 -1.02 25.33
N ILE A 472 0.67 -0.59 24.24
CA ILE A 472 2.10 -0.54 23.99
C ILE A 472 2.49 0.91 23.78
N ASP A 473 3.36 1.44 24.65
CA ASP A 473 3.99 2.74 24.41
C ASP A 473 5.16 2.55 23.45
N VAL A 474 4.91 2.76 22.16
CA VAL A 474 5.89 2.50 21.08
C VAL A 474 7.21 3.25 21.30
N ARG A 475 7.17 4.46 21.88
CA ARG A 475 8.37 5.27 22.19
C ARG A 475 9.25 4.67 23.28
N LYS A 476 8.72 3.74 24.09
CA LYS A 476 9.49 2.99 25.11
C LYS A 476 10.04 1.68 24.57
N VAL A 477 9.44 1.12 23.52
CA VAL A 477 9.84 -0.17 22.94
C VAL A 477 10.85 0.03 21.80
N VAL A 478 10.63 1.03 20.96
CA VAL A 478 11.55 1.37 19.86
C VAL A 478 12.78 2.09 20.43
N PRO A 479 14.00 1.66 20.10
CA PRO A 479 15.23 2.33 20.52
C PRO A 479 15.27 3.79 20.08
N LYS A 480 15.86 4.67 20.91
CA LYS A 480 16.00 6.10 20.59
C LYS A 480 16.81 6.38 19.33
N SER A 481 17.72 5.48 18.95
CA SER A 481 18.47 5.55 17.69
C SER A 481 17.60 5.35 16.45
N ARG A 482 16.35 4.91 16.63
CA ARG A 482 15.31 4.88 15.60
C ARG A 482 14.19 5.86 15.95
N PRO A 483 14.36 7.16 15.66
CA PRO A 483 13.33 8.17 15.89
C PRO A 483 12.03 7.81 15.19
N ILE A 484 10.90 7.85 15.91
CA ILE A 484 9.58 7.67 15.31
C ILE A 484 8.95 9.04 15.06
N ASP A 485 8.27 9.19 13.93
CA ASP A 485 7.56 10.42 13.56
C ASP A 485 6.06 10.35 13.90
N SER A 486 5.57 9.15 14.21
CA SER A 486 4.18 8.89 14.58
C SER A 486 3.77 9.56 15.90
N GLU A 487 2.59 10.18 15.92
CA GLU A 487 1.96 10.79 17.07
C GLU A 487 0.73 10.01 17.55
N LYS A 488 0.41 10.16 18.84
CA LYS A 488 -0.69 9.43 19.51
C LYS A 488 -2.05 9.95 19.03
N MET A 489 -2.93 9.04 18.61
CA MET A 489 -4.25 9.40 18.04
C MET A 489 -5.43 9.06 18.96
N MET A 490 -5.25 8.21 19.99
CA MET A 490 -6.36 7.75 20.85
C MET A 490 -7.11 8.91 21.52
N ALA A 491 -6.42 10.02 21.80
CA ALA A 491 -7.04 11.23 22.35
C ALA A 491 -8.13 11.80 21.43
N TYR A 492 -7.96 11.71 20.10
CA TYR A 492 -9.00 12.13 19.16
C TYR A 492 -10.25 11.27 19.24
N LEU A 493 -10.16 9.99 19.64
CA LEU A 493 -11.32 9.12 19.75
C LEU A 493 -12.06 9.35 21.08
N THR A 494 -11.32 9.58 22.16
CA THR A 494 -11.84 9.60 23.54
C THR A 494 -12.21 10.98 24.07
N ASN A 495 -11.72 12.05 23.43
CA ASN A 495 -11.99 13.44 23.77
C ASN A 495 -12.44 14.22 22.52
N PRO A 496 -13.74 14.51 22.34
CA PRO A 496 -14.23 15.28 21.19
C PRO A 496 -13.67 16.71 21.09
N LYS A 497 -13.07 17.25 22.15
CA LYS A 497 -12.43 18.58 22.18
C LYS A 497 -10.90 18.51 22.06
N GLN A 498 -10.35 17.36 21.66
CA GLN A 498 -8.91 17.19 21.50
C GLN A 498 -8.36 18.17 20.46
N GLY A 499 -7.38 18.99 20.87
CA GLY A 499 -6.67 19.89 19.96
C GLY A 499 -5.68 19.17 19.04
N ALA A 500 -4.98 19.93 18.20
CA ALA A 500 -3.97 19.40 17.28
C ALA A 500 -2.87 18.62 18.00
N ILE A 501 -2.60 17.38 17.56
CA ILE A 501 -1.46 16.57 18.04
C ILE A 501 -0.16 16.92 17.32
N ARG A 502 -0.26 17.58 16.17
CA ARG A 502 0.88 18.04 15.36
C ARG A 502 0.64 19.45 14.85
N GLU A 503 1.72 20.22 14.75
CA GLU A 503 1.72 21.56 14.15
C GLU A 503 2.11 21.55 12.67
N THR A 504 2.81 20.50 12.23
CA THR A 504 3.34 20.38 10.87
C THR A 504 3.12 18.98 10.32
N ASN A 505 3.03 18.87 9.01
CA ASN A 505 2.97 17.60 8.28
C ASN A 505 4.06 17.53 7.21
N TYR A 506 4.57 16.33 6.94
CA TYR A 506 5.66 16.06 6.00
C TYR A 506 5.29 14.92 5.07
N THR A 507 5.71 15.03 3.82
CA THR A 507 5.58 14.00 2.81
C THR A 507 6.67 14.20 1.77
N VAL A 508 7.12 13.13 1.12
CA VAL A 508 8.17 13.19 0.11
C VAL A 508 8.01 12.05 -0.88
N GLN A 509 8.28 12.36 -2.15
CA GLN A 509 8.49 11.43 -3.24
C GLN A 509 9.92 11.63 -3.75
N GLY A 510 10.63 10.54 -4.05
CA GLY A 510 11.94 10.61 -4.69
C GLY A 510 12.27 9.34 -5.47
N ASN A 511 13.53 9.18 -5.84
CA ASN A 511 14.03 7.96 -6.44
C ASN A 511 14.53 7.00 -5.36
N ASN A 512 14.23 5.71 -5.54
CA ASN A 512 14.83 4.66 -4.73
C ASN A 512 16.31 4.47 -5.09
N ILE A 513 17.03 3.83 -4.17
CA ILE A 513 18.43 3.48 -4.32
C ILE A 513 18.55 2.32 -5.31
N ARG A 514 19.48 2.43 -6.25
CA ARG A 514 19.80 1.43 -7.28
C ARG A 514 21.30 1.18 -7.29
N ALA A 515 21.70 0.04 -7.82
CA ALA A 515 23.11 -0.23 -8.07
C ALA A 515 23.72 0.86 -8.97
N SER A 516 24.97 1.22 -8.73
CA SER A 516 25.71 2.27 -9.45
C SER A 516 25.77 2.04 -10.96
N SER A 517 25.69 0.78 -11.40
CA SER A 517 25.63 0.35 -12.80
C SER A 517 24.25 0.54 -13.45
N THR A 518 23.20 0.80 -12.68
CA THR A 518 21.82 0.87 -13.17
C THR A 518 21.54 2.24 -13.77
N VAL A 519 21.14 2.25 -15.05
CA VAL A 519 20.67 3.45 -15.74
C VAL A 519 19.16 3.57 -15.58
N SER A 520 18.70 4.73 -15.14
CA SER A 520 17.27 5.05 -15.10
C SER A 520 16.85 5.65 -16.43
N TYR A 521 15.78 5.12 -17.02
CA TYR A 521 15.28 5.57 -18.31
C TYR A 521 13.98 6.35 -18.15
N PRO A 522 13.77 7.42 -18.94
CA PRO A 522 12.53 8.20 -18.88
C PRO A 522 11.31 7.47 -19.46
N CYS A 523 10.16 7.76 -18.86
CA CYS A 523 8.82 7.47 -19.37
C CYS A 523 8.05 8.78 -19.57
N LEU A 524 7.36 8.93 -20.70
CA LEU A 524 6.51 10.10 -20.99
C LEU A 524 5.04 9.72 -20.89
N ILE A 525 4.30 10.29 -19.94
CA ILE A 525 2.84 10.18 -19.88
C ILE A 525 2.25 11.26 -20.78
N GLU A 526 1.80 10.85 -21.97
CA GLU A 526 1.38 11.80 -23.03
C GLU A 526 0.15 12.61 -22.62
N GLY A 527 -0.85 11.97 -22.00
CA GLY A 527 -2.07 12.65 -21.54
C GLY A 527 -1.82 13.76 -20.51
N LEU A 528 -0.66 13.75 -19.85
CA LEU A 528 -0.25 14.77 -18.88
C LEU A 528 0.88 15.67 -19.40
N SER A 529 1.41 15.41 -20.61
CA SER A 529 2.62 16.07 -21.11
C SER A 529 3.77 16.03 -20.09
N GLN A 530 3.94 14.89 -19.41
CA GLN A 530 4.82 14.73 -18.25
C GLN A 530 5.89 13.65 -18.48
N CYS A 531 7.16 14.01 -18.34
CA CYS A 531 8.26 13.06 -18.30
C CYS A 531 8.60 12.67 -16.85
N THR A 532 8.83 11.38 -16.59
CA THR A 532 9.12 10.84 -15.24
C THR A 532 10.10 9.66 -15.24
N TYR A 533 10.78 9.46 -14.11
CA TYR A 533 11.58 8.26 -13.79
C TYR A 533 10.87 7.28 -12.85
N SER A 534 9.71 7.67 -12.31
CA SER A 534 8.97 6.88 -11.32
C SER A 534 8.37 5.60 -11.88
N LEU A 535 8.42 5.40 -13.21
CA LEU A 535 7.98 4.21 -13.93
C LEU A 535 9.20 3.52 -14.54
N PRO A 536 9.95 2.72 -13.76
CA PRO A 536 11.34 2.42 -14.08
C PRO A 536 11.54 1.26 -15.06
N SER A 537 10.47 0.77 -15.68
CA SER A 537 10.54 -0.29 -16.67
C SER A 537 9.56 -0.03 -17.81
N LYS A 538 9.87 -0.57 -19.00
CA LYS A 538 9.02 -0.46 -20.20
C LYS A 538 7.59 -0.91 -19.93
N GLY A 539 7.41 -2.09 -19.34
CA GLY A 539 6.07 -2.62 -19.05
C GLY A 539 5.25 -1.67 -18.18
N VAL A 540 5.81 -1.27 -17.04
CA VAL A 540 5.14 -0.32 -16.12
C VAL A 540 4.87 1.03 -16.79
N CYS A 541 5.79 1.54 -17.61
CA CYS A 541 5.58 2.77 -18.36
C CYS A 541 4.38 2.66 -19.31
N LEU A 542 4.31 1.59 -20.10
CA LEU A 542 3.23 1.37 -21.06
C LEU A 542 1.88 1.13 -20.37
N ASP A 543 1.88 0.41 -19.24
CA ASP A 543 0.66 0.11 -18.46
C ASP A 543 0.02 1.36 -17.87
N GLN A 544 0.83 2.40 -17.61
CA GLN A 544 0.37 3.69 -17.11
C GLN A 544 0.07 4.69 -18.25
N GLY A 545 -0.12 4.20 -19.48
CA GLY A 545 -0.41 5.02 -20.66
C GLY A 545 0.79 5.84 -21.17
N GLY A 546 2.01 5.46 -20.80
CA GLY A 546 3.22 6.18 -21.16
C GLY A 546 3.94 5.68 -22.41
N LYS A 547 4.85 6.50 -22.94
CA LYS A 547 5.85 6.16 -23.96
C LYS A 547 7.21 5.92 -23.32
N TRP A 548 7.81 4.76 -23.63
CA TRP A 548 9.10 4.36 -23.08
C TRP A 548 10.27 4.86 -23.95
N TYR A 549 11.21 5.59 -23.33
CA TYR A 549 12.39 6.14 -24.00
C TYR A 549 13.70 5.41 -23.64
N GLY A 550 13.63 4.32 -22.88
CA GLY A 550 14.77 3.43 -22.64
C GLY A 550 15.06 2.48 -23.82
N PRO A 551 15.95 1.49 -23.65
CA PRO A 551 16.25 0.48 -24.65
C PRO A 551 14.99 -0.18 -25.21
N GLU A 552 15.00 -0.47 -26.52
CA GLU A 552 13.86 -1.01 -27.27
C GLU A 552 12.59 -0.14 -27.25
N GLY A 553 12.73 1.16 -26.92
CA GLY A 553 11.66 2.13 -26.85
C GLY A 553 11.38 2.85 -28.18
N GLU A 554 10.85 4.06 -28.05
CA GLU A 554 10.46 4.95 -29.16
C GLU A 554 11.66 5.45 -29.98
N VAL A 555 12.82 5.63 -29.35
CA VAL A 555 14.02 6.18 -30.01
C VAL A 555 14.63 5.14 -30.95
N LYS A 556 14.73 5.46 -32.25
CA LYS A 556 15.29 4.56 -33.28
C LYS A 556 16.72 4.91 -33.73
N THR A 557 17.25 6.04 -33.30
CA THR A 557 18.58 6.56 -33.68
C THR A 557 19.62 6.27 -32.60
N ALA A 558 20.87 5.94 -32.97
CA ALA A 558 21.95 5.66 -32.01
C ALA A 558 22.09 6.78 -30.95
N PRO A 559 22.13 6.46 -29.63
CA PRO A 559 22.29 5.12 -29.03
C PRO A 559 21.00 4.28 -28.93
N GLY A 560 19.85 4.79 -29.37
CA GLY A 560 18.56 4.08 -29.40
C GLY A 560 17.71 4.29 -28.15
N TYR A 561 18.08 5.24 -27.28
CA TYR A 561 17.36 5.58 -26.04
C TYR A 561 17.78 6.95 -25.51
N TYR A 562 16.98 7.51 -24.60
CA TYR A 562 17.32 8.67 -23.77
C TYR A 562 17.57 8.25 -22.33
N THR A 563 18.47 8.96 -21.66
CA THR A 563 18.81 8.75 -20.24
C THR A 563 18.37 9.91 -19.36
N SER A 564 17.81 10.97 -19.94
CA SER A 564 17.24 12.07 -19.18
C SER A 564 15.92 12.61 -19.71
N CYS A 565 15.10 13.14 -18.82
CA CYS A 565 13.89 13.87 -19.15
C CYS A 565 14.20 15.19 -19.87
N CYS A 566 15.37 15.81 -19.64
CA CYS A 566 15.86 16.90 -20.47
C CYS A 566 15.96 16.54 -21.96
N GLN A 567 16.40 15.32 -22.29
CA GLN A 567 16.48 14.86 -23.69
C GLN A 567 15.09 14.62 -24.27
N VAL A 568 14.19 13.98 -23.49
CA VAL A 568 12.79 13.80 -23.88
C VAL A 568 12.15 15.15 -24.17
N ASN A 569 12.33 16.13 -23.28
CA ASN A 569 11.79 17.48 -23.46
C ASN A 569 12.35 18.16 -24.71
N GLN A 570 13.66 18.12 -24.94
CA GLN A 570 14.24 18.67 -26.16
C GLN A 570 13.66 18.03 -27.44
N ALA A 571 13.36 16.73 -27.39
CA ALA A 571 12.85 15.99 -28.53
C ALA A 571 11.34 16.16 -28.76
N THR A 572 10.56 16.40 -27.70
CA THR A 572 9.09 16.31 -27.76
C THR A 572 8.36 17.57 -27.27
N GLY A 573 9.03 18.46 -26.55
CA GLY A 573 8.45 19.69 -26.02
C GLY A 573 7.46 19.47 -24.87
N VAL A 574 7.75 18.53 -23.96
CA VAL A 574 6.88 18.23 -22.81
C VAL A 574 6.72 19.43 -21.87
N ASP A 575 5.53 19.58 -21.29
CA ASP A 575 5.22 20.72 -20.43
C ASP A 575 5.80 20.58 -19.02
N TYR A 576 5.99 19.34 -18.54
CA TYR A 576 6.43 19.08 -17.18
C TYR A 576 7.52 18.00 -17.08
N LEU A 577 8.61 18.34 -16.40
CA LEU A 577 9.65 17.41 -16.00
C LEU A 577 9.45 17.05 -14.53
N SER A 578 9.16 15.78 -14.26
CA SER A 578 9.03 15.33 -12.88
C SER A 578 10.34 15.55 -12.13
N PRO A 579 10.28 16.10 -10.92
CA PRO A 579 11.48 16.30 -10.12
C PRO A 579 12.08 14.95 -9.69
N LEU A 580 13.40 14.94 -9.49
CA LEU A 580 14.13 13.82 -8.90
C LEU A 580 13.70 13.59 -7.44
N THR A 581 13.33 14.65 -6.73
CA THR A 581 12.73 14.58 -5.39
C THR A 581 11.75 15.75 -5.22
N SER A 582 10.60 15.47 -4.62
CA SER A 582 9.56 16.46 -4.34
C SER A 582 9.06 16.28 -2.91
N THR A 583 9.21 17.33 -2.11
CA THR A 583 8.93 17.33 -0.67
C THR A 583 7.81 18.31 -0.36
N GLY A 584 6.77 17.84 0.34
CA GLY A 584 5.71 18.68 0.88
C GLY A 584 5.86 18.86 2.38
N PHE A 585 5.85 20.11 2.85
CA PHE A 585 5.89 20.43 4.27
C PHE A 585 4.92 21.56 4.59
N ARG A 586 3.93 21.29 5.46
CA ARG A 586 2.88 22.27 5.76
C ARG A 586 2.69 22.49 7.25
N ASN A 587 2.11 23.63 7.59
CA ASN A 587 1.37 23.82 8.83
C ASN A 587 -0.15 23.79 8.51
N THR A 588 -0.99 24.21 9.45
CA THR A 588 -2.44 24.23 9.28
C THR A 588 -2.90 24.99 8.03
N HIS A 589 -2.26 26.12 7.69
CA HIS A 589 -2.78 27.05 6.67
C HIS A 589 -1.90 27.19 5.42
N TYR A 590 -0.61 26.87 5.53
CA TYR A 590 0.36 27.08 4.47
C TYR A 590 1.20 25.85 4.22
N LYS A 591 1.54 25.64 2.95
CA LYS A 591 2.34 24.51 2.47
C LYS A 591 3.52 25.01 1.65
N LEU A 592 4.70 24.54 1.99
CA LEU A 592 5.93 24.63 1.21
C LEU A 592 6.07 23.34 0.41
N VAL A 593 6.25 23.45 -0.91
CA VAL A 593 6.68 22.34 -1.76
C VAL A 593 8.08 22.64 -2.25
N ARG A 594 9.03 21.76 -1.95
CA ARG A 594 10.42 21.85 -2.44
C ARG A 594 10.64 20.81 -3.50
N GLN A 595 11.08 21.26 -4.68
CA GLN A 595 11.43 20.39 -5.79
C GLN A 595 12.94 20.40 -6.03
N VAL A 596 13.49 19.22 -6.29
CA VAL A 596 14.84 19.01 -6.82
C VAL A 596 14.69 18.39 -8.19
N GLY A 597 14.85 19.18 -9.24
CA GLY A 597 14.67 18.76 -10.63
C GLY A 597 15.96 18.77 -11.44
N GLU A 598 15.90 18.21 -12.64
CA GLU A 598 17.00 18.31 -13.59
C GLU A 598 17.30 19.76 -13.98
N ASN A 599 18.58 20.08 -14.16
CA ASN A 599 18.99 21.35 -14.74
C ASN A 599 19.27 21.12 -16.23
N CYS A 600 18.32 21.49 -17.10
CA CYS A 600 18.42 21.22 -18.53
C CYS A 600 19.16 22.33 -19.27
N VAL A 601 20.29 21.99 -19.90
CA VAL A 601 21.05 22.89 -20.78
C VAL A 601 21.24 22.20 -22.13
N ASN A 602 20.69 22.78 -23.19
CA ASN A 602 20.73 22.21 -24.56
C ASN A 602 20.27 20.74 -24.63
N GLY A 603 19.25 20.38 -23.83
CA GLY A 603 18.70 19.02 -23.75
C GLY A 603 19.48 18.03 -22.89
N ALA A 604 20.63 18.42 -22.33
CA ALA A 604 21.37 17.61 -21.37
C ALA A 604 21.03 17.99 -19.92
N ALA A 605 20.88 16.99 -19.05
CA ALA A 605 20.82 17.19 -17.60
C ALA A 605 22.22 17.47 -17.05
N VAL A 606 22.45 18.67 -16.51
CA VAL A 606 23.74 19.10 -15.95
C VAL A 606 23.69 19.19 -14.41
N GLN A 607 24.86 19.15 -13.77
CA GLN A 607 25.00 19.31 -12.32
C GLN A 607 25.38 20.76 -11.96
N PRO A 608 25.01 21.26 -10.76
CA PRO A 608 24.10 20.61 -9.81
C PRO A 608 22.63 20.65 -10.28
N PRO A 609 21.75 19.79 -9.73
CA PRO A 609 20.33 19.83 -10.01
C PRO A 609 19.72 21.17 -9.58
N LYS A 610 18.59 21.53 -10.18
CA LYS A 610 17.88 22.76 -9.84
C LYS A 610 17.00 22.53 -8.61
N ILE A 611 17.15 23.38 -7.60
CA ILE A 611 16.28 23.39 -6.42
C ILE A 611 15.38 24.61 -6.49
N PHE A 612 14.08 24.42 -6.31
CA PHE A 612 13.13 25.52 -6.20
C PHE A 612 12.03 25.22 -5.19
N ASP A 613 11.54 26.28 -4.56
CA ASP A 613 10.46 26.25 -3.59
C ASP A 613 9.20 26.84 -4.23
N GLU A 614 8.06 26.23 -3.96
CA GLU A 614 6.70 26.73 -4.21
C GLU A 614 5.99 26.91 -2.85
N PHE A 615 5.10 27.90 -2.76
CA PHE A 615 4.42 28.21 -1.52
C PHE A 615 2.93 28.46 -1.73
N TYR A 616 2.10 27.82 -0.92
CA TYR A 616 0.65 27.80 -1.09
C TYR A 616 -0.08 28.11 0.22
N GLN A 617 -1.24 28.74 0.12
CA GLN A 617 -2.26 28.70 1.17
C GLN A 617 -3.21 27.54 0.86
N VAL A 618 -3.48 26.69 1.84
CA VAL A 618 -4.30 25.48 1.67
C VAL A 618 -5.32 25.32 2.80
N ASN A 619 -6.46 24.68 2.54
CA ASN A 619 -7.46 24.30 3.54
C ASN A 619 -8.23 23.04 3.10
N GLN A 620 -9.25 22.65 3.88
CA GLN A 620 -10.07 21.46 3.70
C GLN A 620 -11.56 21.86 3.58
N ASP A 621 -11.83 23.07 3.08
CA ASP A 621 -13.20 23.62 3.01
C ASP A 621 -14.07 22.82 2.02
N LEU A 622 -15.38 22.78 2.28
CA LEU A 622 -16.36 22.07 1.46
C LEU A 622 -17.30 23.04 0.73
N PRO A 623 -17.77 22.69 -0.49
CA PRO A 623 -17.33 21.56 -1.31
C PRO A 623 -15.99 21.82 -2.04
N GLU A 624 -15.52 23.07 -2.02
CA GLU A 624 -14.33 23.51 -2.76
C GLU A 624 -13.16 23.85 -1.82
N PRO A 625 -12.14 22.97 -1.71
CA PRO A 625 -10.97 23.24 -0.90
C PRO A 625 -10.01 24.19 -1.63
N LYS A 626 -9.22 24.94 -0.87
CA LYS A 626 -8.05 25.66 -1.39
C LYS A 626 -6.92 24.68 -1.63
N LEU A 627 -6.74 24.34 -2.90
CA LEU A 627 -5.72 23.42 -3.37
C LEU A 627 -4.43 24.16 -3.75
N ASP A 628 -3.32 23.44 -3.69
CA ASP A 628 -2.01 23.87 -4.14
C ASP A 628 -1.87 23.71 -5.66
N THR A 629 -2.66 24.48 -6.42
CA THR A 629 -2.63 24.51 -7.90
C THR A 629 -1.63 25.55 -8.42
N ALA A 630 -1.20 25.41 -9.68
CA ALA A 630 -0.25 26.34 -10.29
C ALA A 630 -0.71 27.82 -10.24
N ALA A 631 -2.02 28.04 -10.39
CA ALA A 631 -2.61 29.38 -10.36
C ALA A 631 -2.52 30.07 -8.98
N LEU A 632 -2.46 29.28 -7.91
CA LEU A 632 -2.47 29.75 -6.52
C LEU A 632 -1.08 29.78 -5.87
N GLU A 633 -0.02 29.55 -6.64
CA GLU A 633 1.37 29.60 -6.16
C GLU A 633 1.75 31.05 -5.79
N LEU A 634 2.22 31.24 -4.56
CA LEU A 634 2.41 32.56 -3.93
C LEU A 634 3.80 33.15 -4.16
N LEU A 635 4.85 32.34 -4.35
CA LEU A 635 6.20 32.87 -4.59
C LEU A 635 6.30 33.46 -6.00
N LYS A 636 5.77 32.76 -7.00
CA LYS A 636 6.00 32.94 -8.45
C LYS A 636 7.47 33.20 -8.76
N GLY A 637 8.35 32.45 -8.08
CA GLY A 637 9.81 32.59 -8.14
C GLY A 637 10.39 33.80 -7.39
N ASN A 638 9.59 34.59 -6.67
CA ASN A 638 10.04 35.78 -5.95
C ASN A 638 9.33 35.99 -4.59
N ALA A 639 10.04 35.67 -3.50
CA ALA A 639 9.54 35.84 -2.13
C ALA A 639 9.23 37.31 -1.74
N ALA A 640 9.69 38.30 -2.50
CA ALA A 640 9.35 39.70 -2.27
C ALA A 640 7.83 39.98 -2.39
N ASN A 641 7.12 39.16 -3.17
CA ASN A 641 5.67 39.30 -3.41
C ASN A 641 4.80 38.84 -2.23
N LEU A 642 5.39 38.15 -1.24
CA LEU A 642 4.66 37.66 -0.09
C LEU A 642 4.33 38.80 0.88
N THR A 643 3.08 38.81 1.38
CA THR A 643 2.69 39.61 2.56
C THR A 643 3.54 39.26 3.78
N ALA A 644 3.60 40.14 4.78
CA ALA A 644 4.37 39.89 6.00
C ALA A 644 3.99 38.57 6.71
N ASN A 645 2.69 38.21 6.73
CA ASN A 645 2.23 36.95 7.31
C ASN A 645 2.63 35.73 6.48
N GLN A 646 2.47 35.80 5.16
CA GLN A 646 2.90 34.72 4.25
C GLN A 646 4.41 34.50 4.34
N ARG A 647 5.21 35.58 4.33
CA ARG A 647 6.66 35.51 4.43
C ARG A 647 7.11 34.86 5.73
N ARG A 648 6.49 35.22 6.86
CA ARG A 648 6.76 34.60 8.16
C ARG A 648 6.50 33.08 8.13
N ASN A 649 5.37 32.66 7.56
CA ASN A 649 5.04 31.24 7.43
C ASN A 649 6.00 30.50 6.51
N TYR A 650 6.33 31.07 5.36
CA TYR A 650 7.29 30.52 4.40
C TYR A 650 8.66 30.29 5.05
N GLU A 651 9.25 31.31 5.68
CA GLU A 651 10.56 31.18 6.35
C GLU A 651 10.51 30.20 7.53
N THR A 652 9.40 30.18 8.28
CA THR A 652 9.22 29.22 9.39
C THR A 652 9.18 27.78 8.89
N LEU A 653 8.40 27.51 7.83
CA LEU A 653 8.29 26.19 7.23
C LEU A 653 9.62 25.76 6.61
N LYS A 654 10.30 26.66 5.90
CA LYS A 654 11.62 26.41 5.32
C LYS A 654 12.66 26.05 6.39
N ALA A 655 12.69 26.78 7.50
CA ALA A 655 13.61 26.50 8.61
C ALA A 655 13.28 25.19 9.34
N ARG A 656 11.98 24.87 9.51
CA ARG A 656 11.54 23.60 10.11
C ARG A 656 11.83 22.40 9.22
N LEU A 657 11.58 22.52 7.91
CA LEU A 657 11.90 21.49 6.94
C LEU A 657 13.40 21.18 6.95
N LYS A 658 14.26 22.21 6.90
CA LYS A 658 15.73 22.02 7.00
C LYS A 658 16.15 21.26 8.28
N ARG A 659 15.50 21.53 9.42
CA ARG A 659 15.78 20.81 10.67
C ARG A 659 15.32 19.35 10.61
N LEU A 660 14.16 19.08 10.03
CA LEU A 660 13.66 17.73 9.86
C LEU A 660 14.56 16.92 8.93
N GLU A 661 14.91 17.48 7.77
CA GLU A 661 15.83 16.86 6.80
C GLU A 661 17.21 16.61 7.41
N GLY A 662 17.72 17.53 8.23
CA GLY A 662 18.97 17.32 8.98
C GLY A 662 18.90 16.18 10.01
N SER A 663 17.70 15.70 10.39
CA SER A 663 17.51 14.55 11.28
C SER A 663 17.53 13.19 10.57
N PHE A 664 17.65 13.18 9.24
CA PHE A 664 17.72 11.96 8.43
C PHE A 664 19.16 11.50 8.17
N ALA A 665 20.14 12.02 8.92
CA ALA A 665 21.56 11.78 8.67
C ALA A 665 21.91 10.28 8.57
N ASP A 666 22.67 9.95 7.53
CA ASP A 666 23.17 8.61 7.27
C ASP A 666 24.20 8.18 8.33
N CYS A 667 24.31 6.87 8.49
CA CYS A 667 25.33 6.25 9.33
C CYS A 667 26.13 5.25 8.47
N PRO A 668 27.22 5.70 7.81
CA PRO A 668 28.04 4.81 7.01
C PRO A 668 28.53 3.61 7.82
N GLY A 669 28.38 2.40 7.29
CA GLY A 669 28.72 1.14 7.97
C GLY A 669 27.61 0.51 8.83
N ASP A 670 26.47 1.19 9.02
CA ASP A 670 25.35 0.71 9.85
C ASP A 670 24.24 0.15 8.96
N GLY A 671 24.34 -1.14 8.61
CA GLY A 671 23.35 -1.81 7.74
C GLY A 671 22.07 -2.23 8.48
N ASN A 672 22.13 -2.39 9.80
CA ASN A 672 20.94 -2.69 10.60
C ASN A 672 20.19 -1.41 11.03
N MET A 673 20.72 -0.22 10.74
CA MET A 673 20.12 1.08 11.02
C MET A 673 19.84 1.32 12.51
N ASP A 674 20.70 0.81 13.40
CA ASP A 674 20.62 1.07 14.85
C ASP A 674 21.47 2.28 15.31
N LYS A 675 22.11 2.97 14.35
CA LYS A 675 23.02 4.12 14.49
C LYS A 675 24.32 3.82 15.23
N VAL A 676 24.69 2.55 15.37
CA VAL A 676 25.93 2.12 16.03
C VAL A 676 26.63 1.07 15.18
N VAL A 677 27.73 1.44 14.52
CA VAL A 677 28.52 0.50 13.74
C VAL A 677 29.34 -0.39 14.68
N ASN A 678 29.03 -1.68 14.75
CA ASN A 678 29.65 -2.59 15.70
C ASN A 678 29.74 -4.05 15.20
N GLN A 679 30.11 -4.98 16.08
CA GLN A 679 30.24 -6.42 15.72
C GLN A 679 28.93 -6.98 15.14
N LYS A 680 27.79 -6.51 15.62
CA LYS A 680 26.48 -6.90 15.10
C LYS A 680 26.34 -6.61 13.61
N ASP A 681 26.92 -5.52 13.10
CA ASP A 681 26.89 -5.21 11.67
C ASP A 681 27.71 -6.20 10.86
N LEU A 682 28.88 -6.61 11.37
CA LEU A 682 29.69 -7.66 10.75
C LEU A 682 28.96 -9.01 10.75
N ASP A 683 28.28 -9.34 11.85
CA ASP A 683 27.53 -10.58 11.99
C ASP A 683 26.31 -10.61 11.04
N ASP A 684 25.56 -9.51 10.97
CA ASP A 684 24.41 -9.38 10.08
C ASP A 684 24.83 -9.33 8.60
N TRP A 685 25.92 -8.62 8.27
CA TRP A 685 26.52 -8.63 6.92
C TRP A 685 26.87 -10.05 6.47
N ALA A 686 27.48 -10.85 7.36
CA ALA A 686 27.91 -12.21 7.04
C ALA A 686 26.73 -13.12 6.64
N ILE A 687 25.51 -12.86 7.17
CA ILE A 687 24.30 -13.58 6.78
C ILE A 687 23.97 -13.34 5.30
N PHE A 688 24.03 -12.08 4.84
CA PHE A 688 23.69 -11.71 3.46
C PHE A 688 24.81 -12.03 2.46
N ALA A 689 26.08 -11.90 2.88
CA ALA A 689 27.24 -12.23 2.06
C ALA A 689 27.41 -13.75 1.84
N SER A 690 26.95 -14.59 2.78
CA SER A 690 27.15 -16.04 2.75
C SER A 690 26.45 -16.73 1.58
N THR A 691 27.17 -17.59 0.87
CA THR A 691 26.66 -18.50 -0.18
C THR A 691 26.13 -19.83 0.35
N ALA A 692 26.14 -20.03 1.68
CA ALA A 692 25.72 -21.29 2.29
C ALA A 692 24.22 -21.54 2.07
N THR A 693 23.88 -22.73 1.56
CA THR A 693 22.48 -23.16 1.40
C THR A 693 21.84 -23.43 2.76
N GLY A 694 20.63 -22.91 2.98
CA GLY A 694 19.87 -23.09 4.24
C GLY A 694 19.97 -21.95 5.26
N THR A 695 20.58 -20.82 4.91
CA THR A 695 20.54 -19.59 5.71
C THR A 695 19.15 -18.94 5.70
N ALA A 696 18.90 -17.98 6.60
CA ALA A 696 17.61 -17.28 6.72
C ALA A 696 17.23 -16.42 5.50
N THR A 697 18.14 -16.28 4.52
CA THR A 697 17.99 -15.49 3.30
C THR A 697 18.13 -16.41 2.08
N PRO A 698 17.02 -16.88 1.48
CA PRO A 698 17.07 -17.77 0.31
C PRO A 698 17.80 -17.19 -0.92
N ASN A 699 17.89 -15.85 -1.02
CA ASN A 699 18.69 -15.15 -2.02
C ASN A 699 20.03 -14.62 -1.49
N GLY A 700 20.52 -15.16 -0.36
CA GLY A 700 21.89 -14.94 0.09
C GLY A 700 22.92 -15.39 -0.96
N GLY A 701 24.16 -14.99 -0.76
CA GLY A 701 25.29 -15.31 -1.66
C GLY A 701 25.92 -14.10 -2.30
N GLY A 702 25.91 -12.98 -1.58
CA GLY A 702 26.57 -11.74 -1.98
C GLY A 702 25.83 -10.91 -3.03
N LYS A 703 24.53 -11.13 -3.21
CA LYS A 703 23.64 -10.24 -3.97
C LYS A 703 23.25 -9.02 -3.14
N GLY A 704 22.73 -7.98 -3.79
CA GLY A 704 22.29 -6.74 -3.15
C GLY A 704 21.37 -7.00 -1.95
N SER A 705 21.56 -6.24 -0.87
CA SER A 705 20.83 -6.38 0.39
C SER A 705 20.76 -5.05 1.16
N TRP A 706 20.30 -5.06 2.42
CA TRP A 706 20.44 -3.90 3.31
C TRP A 706 21.90 -3.62 3.73
N TYR A 707 22.80 -4.56 3.44
CA TYR A 707 24.24 -4.46 3.64
C TYR A 707 25.02 -4.25 2.33
N ASP A 708 24.33 -3.91 1.23
CA ASP A 708 24.96 -3.29 0.05
C ASP A 708 25.07 -1.77 0.33
N LEU A 709 26.20 -1.41 0.95
CA LEU A 709 26.49 -0.10 1.52
C LEU A 709 27.27 0.79 0.55
N GLY A 710 28.06 0.20 -0.34
CA GLY A 710 28.89 0.95 -1.28
C GLY A 710 29.68 0.06 -2.23
N GLY A 711 30.13 0.64 -3.35
CA GLY A 711 30.90 -0.05 -4.37
C GLY A 711 32.41 0.22 -4.28
N PRO A 712 33.25 -0.59 -4.94
CA PRO A 712 34.71 -0.49 -4.85
C PRO A 712 35.28 0.82 -5.42
N SER A 713 34.56 1.50 -6.30
CA SER A 713 34.95 2.79 -6.87
C SER A 713 34.36 3.99 -6.13
N ASP A 714 33.30 3.79 -5.35
CA ASP A 714 32.57 4.82 -4.61
C ASP A 714 31.86 4.18 -3.41
N HIS A 715 32.46 4.31 -2.22
CA HIS A 715 31.92 3.77 -0.95
C HIS A 715 30.60 4.46 -0.53
N THR A 716 30.09 5.42 -1.30
CA THR A 716 28.79 6.08 -1.06
C THR A 716 27.69 5.59 -1.99
N ARG A 717 28.02 4.78 -3.00
CA ARG A 717 27.05 4.24 -3.98
C ARG A 717 27.08 2.72 -4.00
N PRO A 718 25.99 2.06 -3.57
CA PRO A 718 25.79 0.62 -3.70
C PRO A 718 26.10 0.08 -5.10
N ASP A 719 26.71 -1.10 -5.21
CA ASP A 719 27.07 -1.72 -6.50
C ASP A 719 26.17 -2.89 -6.91
N GLY A 720 25.18 -3.23 -6.06
CA GLY A 720 24.27 -4.35 -6.28
C GLY A 720 24.72 -5.66 -5.66
N LEU A 721 25.79 -5.65 -4.87
CA LEU A 721 26.36 -6.82 -4.21
C LEU A 721 26.48 -6.58 -2.69
N THR A 722 26.53 -7.66 -1.93
CA THR A 722 26.88 -7.61 -0.50
C THR A 722 28.14 -8.43 -0.29
N ASN A 723 29.30 -7.77 -0.32
CA ASN A 723 30.59 -8.40 -0.49
C ASN A 723 31.64 -7.81 0.48
N GLU A 724 32.92 -8.11 0.25
CA GLU A 724 34.02 -7.66 1.14
C GLU A 724 34.16 -6.13 1.17
N THR A 725 33.82 -5.40 0.09
CA THR A 725 33.82 -3.94 0.08
C THR A 725 32.85 -3.38 1.12
N ASP A 726 31.66 -3.97 1.26
CA ASP A 726 30.73 -3.56 2.32
C ASP A 726 31.27 -3.84 3.72
N ARG A 727 31.98 -4.96 3.88
CA ARG A 727 32.67 -5.29 5.14
C ARG A 727 33.76 -4.28 5.47
N GLU A 728 34.53 -3.84 4.49
CA GLU A 728 35.53 -2.79 4.65
C GLU A 728 34.88 -1.48 5.12
N ILE A 729 33.74 -1.08 4.53
CA ILE A 729 32.98 0.10 4.97
C ILE A 729 32.53 -0.01 6.43
N ILE A 730 32.07 -1.20 6.87
CA ILE A 730 31.72 -1.45 8.28
C ILE A 730 32.96 -1.29 9.17
N LEU A 731 34.09 -1.87 8.79
CA LEU A 731 35.35 -1.82 9.55
C LEU A 731 35.92 -0.40 9.64
N GLU A 732 35.89 0.36 8.55
CA GLU A 732 36.31 1.77 8.49
C GLU A 732 35.51 2.65 9.45
N ASN A 733 34.25 2.29 9.70
CA ASN A 733 33.35 3.03 10.59
C ASN A 733 33.17 2.34 11.95
N PHE A 734 33.93 1.28 12.27
CA PHE A 734 33.70 0.48 13.46
C PHE A 734 33.81 1.30 14.76
N GLY A 735 32.81 1.15 15.64
CA GLY A 735 32.68 1.90 16.89
C GLY A 735 32.03 3.28 16.75
N LYS A 736 31.70 3.72 15.52
CA LYS A 736 31.00 4.98 15.27
C LYS A 736 29.57 4.94 15.83
N LYS A 737 29.20 6.02 16.52
CA LYS A 737 27.83 6.26 17.01
C LYS A 737 27.28 7.50 16.32
N CYS A 738 26.38 7.29 15.38
CA CYS A 738 25.75 8.37 14.64
C CYS A 738 24.68 9.04 15.53
N LYS A 739 24.58 10.37 15.43
CA LYS A 739 23.71 11.19 16.28
C LYS A 739 22.37 11.45 15.63
#